data_AF-A4HVX7-F1
#
_entry.id   AF-A4HVX7-F1
#
_cell.length_a   1.000
_cell.length_b   1.000
_cell.length_c   1.000
_cell.angle_alpha   90.00
_cell.angle_beta   90.00
_cell.angle_gamma   90.00
#
_symmetry.space_group_name_H-M   'P 1'
#
loop_
_entity.id
_entity.type
_entity.pdbx_description
1 polymer ?
#
loop_
_entity_poly.entity_id
_entity_poly.type
_entity_poly.pdbx_seq_one_letter_code
_entity_poly.pdbx_strand_id
1 'polypeptide(L)'
;MLTLVITGRASKELKAQVRAVLVDEAQLFSASAASEVESGSVFVLCIDAEDSAVMEPLYQGYHYRFIWSTQSSMAELVSAVRHLLDSIASTQAHKDKRVGGSFISTRGASEASNFLDVVRDGLASDGGLYILKQIPTMPDSQIYYFCKQRNLPYVEAAAMILEQLVDASITPSTLYPLILQAYDPSRWSDKDDICPLTPLLIGGETTPTRESGADAVDGLIPSVSFNAPERWAANMSVMELFHGPTAAFKDFALQLFPRYFGTATVTQAKDKYIILAATSGDTGVAAISGFINAGGHSQVMVLYPMHGVSPVQQTQMLSFDDGTQVRTYAVDSNFDFCQRTVKELFSNAALRDELAVAEPTAVHLSSANSINWGRLIPQVVYYFWAYRHHVQHPPAGWVFGDPIDVVVPCGNFGNILSGYIAKIMGLPVRKLVVASNQNDVLYDFVKTGTYDMRNRTLAVTSSPSIDILKASNVERFLYLLSNGDTRLVERLMNELDTNGVFTLPDGVRAAMQADFTAGRCSEEDCAATIKSVFELSSGSRLLDPHTAVAVFVAQQFREEELLSRDLTNPTSSDTGTDVPPLVIASTAHWAKFPAPVLHSLRGEGAQLGEPAPSVAAAIQEVRALYAEIKKAAPKQQVHPALSHALDMAQKMAKEARAVGADVAAIEKELRDFSKC
;
A
#
# COMPACT_ATOMS: atom_id res chain seq x y z
N MET A 1 -14.89 27.93 20.76
CA MET A 1 -15.56 26.70 20.29
C MET A 1 -16.15 26.95 18.91
N LEU A 2 -16.13 25.95 18.04
CA LEU A 2 -16.72 26.02 16.70
C LEU A 2 -18.25 26.00 16.80
N THR A 3 -18.92 26.56 15.80
CA THR A 3 -20.39 26.43 15.66
C THR A 3 -20.70 25.17 14.85
N LEU A 4 -21.60 24.31 15.35
CA LEU A 4 -22.00 23.08 14.67
C LEU A 4 -23.10 23.33 13.63
N VAL A 5 -22.80 22.97 12.38
CA VAL A 5 -23.78 22.85 11.28
C VAL A 5 -23.93 21.38 10.93
N ILE A 6 -25.17 20.86 10.98
CA ILE A 6 -25.49 19.48 10.62
C ILE A 6 -26.18 19.46 9.26
N THR A 7 -25.63 18.68 8.34
CA THR A 7 -26.08 18.52 6.95
C THR A 7 -26.35 17.03 6.65
N GLY A 8 -26.51 16.65 5.38
CA GLY A 8 -26.77 15.27 4.96
C GLY A 8 -28.25 14.89 4.87
N ARG A 9 -28.54 13.62 4.65
CA ARG A 9 -29.87 13.06 4.33
C ARG A 9 -30.59 12.39 5.49
N ALA A 10 -29.99 12.34 6.67
CA ALA A 10 -30.66 11.87 7.89
C ALA A 10 -31.94 12.66 8.21
N SER A 11 -32.86 12.01 8.94
CA SER A 11 -34.12 12.62 9.38
C SER A 11 -33.89 13.87 10.25
N LYS A 12 -34.88 14.77 10.28
CA LYS A 12 -34.79 15.98 11.11
C LYS A 12 -34.69 15.64 12.60
N GLU A 13 -35.39 14.59 13.00
CA GLU A 13 -35.42 14.07 14.37
C GLU A 13 -34.03 13.57 14.78
N LEU A 14 -33.37 12.78 13.93
CA LEU A 14 -32.02 12.29 14.20
C LEU A 14 -31.01 13.44 14.27
N LYS A 15 -31.08 14.40 13.33
CA LYS A 15 -30.21 15.59 13.36
C LYS A 15 -30.42 16.42 14.63
N ALA A 16 -31.65 16.53 15.12
CA ALA A 16 -31.95 17.22 16.37
C ALA A 16 -31.37 16.48 17.59
N GLN A 17 -31.48 15.14 17.63
CA GLN A 17 -30.88 14.31 18.68
C GLN A 17 -29.35 14.44 18.67
N VAL A 18 -28.72 14.33 17.50
CA VAL A 18 -27.27 14.51 17.38
C VAL A 18 -26.84 15.90 17.82
N ARG A 19 -27.60 16.95 17.47
CA ARG A 19 -27.30 18.31 17.93
C ARG A 19 -27.34 18.39 19.46
N ALA A 20 -28.39 17.85 20.08
CA ALA A 20 -28.52 17.85 21.54
C ALA A 20 -27.35 17.13 22.21
N VAL A 21 -26.97 15.95 21.69
CA VAL A 21 -25.85 15.18 22.24
C VAL A 21 -24.52 15.92 22.07
N LEU A 22 -24.22 16.49 20.89
CA LEU A 22 -22.92 17.12 20.64
C LEU A 22 -22.78 18.52 21.26
N VAL A 23 -23.87 19.28 21.36
CA VAL A 23 -23.89 20.66 21.86
C VAL A 23 -24.24 20.71 23.35
N ASP A 24 -25.31 20.05 23.77
CA ASP A 24 -25.87 20.23 25.11
C ASP A 24 -25.25 19.24 26.11
N GLU A 25 -25.11 17.97 25.72
CA GLU A 25 -24.59 16.91 26.60
C GLU A 25 -23.05 16.85 26.60
N ALA A 26 -22.44 16.66 25.42
CA ALA A 26 -21.00 16.49 25.26
C ALA A 26 -20.21 17.80 25.21
N GLN A 27 -20.91 18.93 25.04
CA GLN A 27 -20.37 20.30 25.04
C GLN A 27 -19.19 20.50 24.09
N LEU A 28 -19.24 19.88 22.92
CA LEU A 28 -18.17 19.97 21.91
C LEU A 28 -18.22 21.26 21.08
N PHE A 29 -19.40 21.88 20.99
CA PHE A 29 -19.66 23.05 20.15
C PHE A 29 -20.41 24.14 20.91
N SER A 30 -20.39 25.37 20.37
CA SER A 30 -21.16 26.48 20.96
C SER A 30 -22.66 26.29 20.73
N ALA A 31 -23.47 26.79 21.67
CA ALA A 31 -24.93 26.77 21.60
C ALA A 31 -25.55 27.80 20.64
N SER A 32 -24.75 28.67 20.01
CA SER A 32 -25.26 29.75 19.15
C SER A 32 -26.05 29.19 17.95
N ALA A 33 -27.17 29.85 17.62
CA ALA A 33 -27.99 29.50 16.47
C ALA A 33 -27.24 29.81 15.17
N ALA A 34 -27.36 28.92 14.18
CA ALA A 34 -26.70 29.07 12.87
C ALA A 34 -27.03 30.38 12.13
N SER A 35 -28.05 31.14 12.57
CA SER A 35 -28.43 32.44 12.03
C SER A 35 -27.58 33.63 12.49
N GLU A 36 -26.74 33.49 13.52
CA GLU A 36 -25.86 34.58 14.02
C GLU A 36 -24.40 34.46 13.54
N VAL A 37 -24.13 33.58 12.58
CA VAL A 37 -22.77 33.21 12.17
C VAL A 37 -22.27 34.10 11.03
N GLU A 38 -22.06 35.40 11.29
CA GLU A 38 -21.35 36.26 10.33
C GLU A 38 -19.82 36.29 10.56
N SER A 39 -19.30 35.73 11.67
CA SER A 39 -17.84 35.78 11.94
C SER A 39 -17.22 34.61 12.72
N GLY A 40 -17.97 33.52 12.98
CA GLY A 40 -17.46 32.36 13.73
C GLY A 40 -16.96 31.22 12.82
N SER A 41 -15.88 30.53 13.22
CA SER A 41 -15.45 29.28 12.58
C SER A 41 -16.50 28.18 12.75
N VAL A 42 -16.91 27.56 11.65
CA VAL A 42 -17.97 26.54 11.59
C VAL A 42 -17.36 25.14 11.44
N PHE A 43 -17.96 24.16 12.11
CA PHE A 43 -17.75 22.74 11.84
C PHE A 43 -18.99 22.15 11.17
N VAL A 44 -18.79 21.48 10.04
CA VAL A 44 -19.87 20.89 9.26
C VAL A 44 -19.83 19.37 9.40
N LEU A 45 -20.82 18.82 10.10
CA LEU A 45 -21.06 17.39 10.23
C LEU A 45 -22.12 16.96 9.19
N CYS A 46 -21.76 16.09 8.27
CA CYS A 46 -22.70 15.46 7.34
C CYS A 46 -23.20 14.14 7.94
N ILE A 47 -24.53 14.00 8.11
CA ILE A 47 -25.14 12.77 8.60
C ILE A 47 -26.09 12.24 7.54
N ASP A 48 -25.72 11.11 6.96
CA ASP A 48 -26.53 10.39 5.98
C ASP A 48 -27.11 9.12 6.61
N ALA A 49 -28.25 8.65 6.11
CA ALA A 49 -28.77 7.33 6.47
C ALA A 49 -28.17 6.27 5.53
N GLU A 50 -27.99 5.04 6.02
CA GLU A 50 -27.37 3.94 5.25
C GLU A 50 -28.09 3.59 3.92
N ASP A 51 -29.38 3.88 3.82
CA ASP A 51 -30.22 3.67 2.62
C ASP A 51 -30.20 4.86 1.64
N SER A 52 -29.58 5.97 2.04
CA SER A 52 -29.44 7.15 1.20
C SER A 52 -28.41 6.89 0.10
N ALA A 53 -28.69 7.35 -1.13
CA ALA A 53 -27.65 7.33 -2.17
C ALA A 53 -26.43 8.13 -1.71
N VAL A 54 -25.24 7.59 -1.97
CA VAL A 54 -23.97 8.20 -1.56
C VAL A 54 -23.88 9.62 -2.10
N MET A 55 -23.72 10.59 -1.20
CA MET A 55 -23.48 11.99 -1.57
C MET A 55 -22.00 12.19 -1.90
N GLU A 56 -21.72 12.64 -3.12
CA GLU A 56 -20.35 13.04 -3.49
C GLU A 56 -19.96 14.33 -2.74
N PRO A 57 -18.75 14.40 -2.16
CA PRO A 57 -18.25 15.59 -1.44
C PRO A 57 -18.23 16.88 -2.26
N LEU A 58 -18.32 16.76 -3.59
CA LEU A 58 -18.37 17.84 -4.57
C LEU A 58 -19.60 18.75 -4.41
N TYR A 59 -20.72 18.22 -3.94
CA TYR A 59 -21.99 18.98 -3.87
C TYR A 59 -22.18 19.73 -2.55
N GLN A 60 -21.53 19.29 -1.47
CA GLN A 60 -21.67 19.89 -0.16
C GLN A 60 -20.39 19.67 0.67
N GLY A 61 -19.67 20.76 0.94
CA GLY A 61 -18.47 20.71 1.78
C GLY A 61 -18.82 20.30 3.22
N TYR A 62 -18.10 19.32 3.74
CA TYR A 62 -18.18 18.86 5.12
C TYR A 62 -16.79 18.66 5.73
N HIS A 63 -16.71 18.65 7.05
CA HIS A 63 -15.48 18.32 7.79
C HIS A 63 -15.45 16.86 8.22
N TYR A 64 -16.62 16.29 8.50
CA TYR A 64 -16.78 14.88 8.82
C TYR A 64 -18.10 14.36 8.29
N ARG A 65 -18.09 13.18 7.69
CA ARG A 65 -19.28 12.45 7.26
C ARG A 65 -19.46 11.23 8.14
N PHE A 66 -20.66 11.05 8.66
CA PHE A 66 -21.04 9.91 9.46
C PHE A 66 -22.29 9.25 8.86
N ILE A 67 -22.18 7.96 8.55
CA ILE A 67 -23.30 7.20 8.01
C ILE A 67 -24.04 6.54 9.16
N TRP A 68 -25.27 6.97 9.39
CA TRP A 68 -26.12 6.41 10.42
C TRP A 68 -26.75 5.10 9.93
N SER A 69 -26.49 4.03 10.68
CA SER A 69 -27.02 2.69 10.46
C SER A 69 -27.74 2.17 11.70
N THR A 70 -28.40 1.03 11.59
CA THR A 70 -28.93 0.31 12.78
C THR A 70 -27.86 -0.11 13.78
N GLN A 71 -26.59 -0.23 13.38
CA GLN A 71 -25.47 -0.54 14.26
C GLN A 71 -24.92 0.72 14.95
N SER A 72 -25.43 1.90 14.58
CA SER A 72 -24.87 3.15 15.05
C SER A 72 -25.34 3.53 16.46
N SER A 73 -24.50 4.27 17.19
CA SER A 73 -24.84 4.82 18.50
C SER A 73 -24.40 6.28 18.67
N MET A 74 -25.04 7.00 19.58
CA MET A 74 -24.63 8.37 19.89
C MET A 74 -23.22 8.43 20.49
N ALA A 75 -22.83 7.40 21.26
CA ALA A 75 -21.52 7.34 21.91
C ALA A 75 -20.37 7.22 20.91
N GLU A 76 -20.51 6.39 19.87
CA GLU A 76 -19.49 6.29 18.82
C GLU A 76 -19.35 7.60 18.03
N LEU A 77 -20.46 8.28 17.73
CA LEU A 77 -20.45 9.54 17.01
C LEU A 77 -19.76 10.63 17.82
N VAL A 78 -20.09 10.74 19.12
CA VAL A 78 -19.41 11.66 20.04
C VAL A 78 -17.92 11.38 20.09
N SER A 79 -17.53 10.11 20.20
CA SER A 79 -16.11 9.71 20.23
C SER A 79 -15.38 10.12 18.94
N ALA A 80 -15.95 9.81 17.78
CA ALA A 80 -15.36 10.13 16.48
C ALA A 80 -15.21 11.65 16.26
N VAL A 81 -16.26 12.42 16.58
CA VAL A 81 -16.23 13.89 16.46
C VAL A 81 -15.24 14.50 17.44
N ARG A 82 -15.18 14.02 18.68
CA ARG A 82 -14.21 14.52 19.68
C ARG A 82 -12.77 14.30 19.22
N HIS A 83 -12.43 13.10 18.76
CA HIS A 83 -11.10 12.80 18.25
C HIS A 83 -10.71 13.72 17.08
N LEU A 84 -11.64 13.97 16.15
CA LEU A 84 -11.38 14.90 15.04
C LEU A 84 -11.20 16.34 15.51
N LEU A 85 -11.98 16.80 16.50
CA LEU A 85 -11.82 18.14 17.09
C LEU A 85 -10.48 18.28 17.82
N ASP A 86 -10.04 17.25 18.55
CA ASP A 86 -8.73 17.24 19.21
C ASP A 86 -7.59 17.33 18.18
N SER A 87 -7.73 16.63 17.05
CA SER A 87 -6.82 16.76 15.91
C SER A 87 -6.80 18.18 15.34
N ILE A 88 -7.97 18.78 15.06
CA ILE A 88 -8.09 20.16 14.55
C ILE A 88 -7.53 21.18 15.54
N ALA A 89 -7.79 21.02 16.84
CA ALA A 89 -7.26 21.90 17.88
C ALA A 89 -5.73 21.84 17.95
N SER A 90 -5.16 20.64 17.78
CA SER A 90 -3.70 20.47 17.66
C SER A 90 -3.12 21.19 16.44
N THR A 91 -3.89 21.34 15.35
CA THR A 91 -3.51 22.12 14.17
C THR A 91 -3.65 23.64 14.42
N GLN A 92 -4.70 24.10 15.12
CA GLN A 92 -5.00 25.53 15.33
C GLN A 92 -4.23 26.23 16.46
N ALA A 93 -3.54 25.50 17.35
CA ALA A 93 -2.63 26.07 18.35
C ALA A 93 -1.47 26.93 17.75
N HIS A 94 -1.40 27.00 16.42
CA HIS A 94 -0.57 27.81 15.52
C HIS A 94 -0.34 29.29 15.91
N LYS A 95 -1.11 29.91 16.81
CA LYS A 95 -0.74 31.26 17.31
C LYS A 95 0.50 31.25 18.23
N ASP A 96 0.85 30.12 18.85
CA ASP A 96 2.08 29.98 19.64
C ASP A 96 3.01 28.88 19.06
N LYS A 97 4.09 29.32 18.41
CA LYS A 97 5.01 28.55 17.53
C LYS A 97 5.83 27.42 18.17
N ARG A 98 5.31 26.54 19.06
CA ARG A 98 6.16 25.51 19.67
C ARG A 98 5.71 24.04 19.61
N VAL A 99 4.43 23.70 19.46
CA VAL A 99 3.96 22.31 19.18
C VAL A 99 2.59 22.38 18.49
N GLY A 100 2.52 22.28 17.17
CA GLY A 100 1.27 22.27 16.39
C GLY A 100 1.28 21.16 15.33
N GLY A 101 0.17 20.92 14.63
CA GLY A 101 0.08 19.98 13.48
C GLY A 101 -0.29 18.54 13.85
N SER A 102 -0.82 17.79 12.89
CA SER A 102 -1.32 16.40 13.09
C SER A 102 -0.22 15.35 12.94
N PHE A 103 0.95 15.72 12.40
CA PHE A 103 2.08 14.84 12.15
C PHE A 103 3.23 15.07 13.13
N ILE A 104 4.04 14.02 13.31
CA ILE A 104 5.27 14.04 14.11
C ILE A 104 6.34 13.20 13.41
N SER A 105 7.62 13.54 13.61
CA SER A 105 8.73 12.67 13.24
C SER A 105 8.78 11.45 14.16
N THR A 106 9.00 10.26 13.60
CA THR A 106 9.29 9.04 14.37
C THR A 106 10.49 9.17 15.29
N ARG A 107 11.39 10.15 15.08
CA ARG A 107 12.57 10.44 15.91
C ARG A 107 12.41 11.67 16.80
N GLY A 108 11.25 12.33 16.77
CA GLY A 108 10.86 13.33 17.77
C GLY A 108 11.10 14.78 17.38
N ALA A 109 11.58 15.10 16.17
CA ALA A 109 11.51 16.47 15.65
C ALA A 109 10.07 17.00 15.76
N SER A 110 9.95 18.15 16.41
CA SER A 110 8.68 18.77 16.80
C SER A 110 8.19 19.80 15.78
N GLU A 111 8.59 19.66 14.52
CA GLU A 111 8.13 20.55 13.46
C GLU A 111 6.63 20.37 13.23
N ALA A 112 5.90 21.49 13.30
CA ALA A 112 4.47 21.47 13.10
C ALA A 112 4.16 21.22 11.64
N SER A 113 3.76 19.99 11.32
CA SER A 113 3.51 19.56 9.94
C SER A 113 2.07 19.10 9.77
N ASN A 114 1.43 19.55 8.68
CA ASN A 114 0.14 19.03 8.23
C ASN A 114 0.31 18.01 7.09
N PHE A 115 -0.77 17.39 6.63
CA PHE A 115 -0.71 16.38 5.57
C PHE A 115 -0.04 16.89 4.28
N LEU A 116 -0.36 18.11 3.83
CA LEU A 116 0.27 18.68 2.63
C LEU A 116 1.75 18.99 2.84
N ASP A 117 2.16 19.43 4.04
CA ASP A 117 3.58 19.62 4.37
C ASP A 117 4.35 18.30 4.28
N VAL A 118 3.85 17.23 4.91
CA VAL A 118 4.56 15.93 4.88
C VAL A 118 4.57 15.28 3.49
N VAL A 119 3.58 15.59 2.65
CA VAL A 119 3.57 15.19 1.24
C VAL A 119 4.63 15.93 0.44
N ARG A 120 4.74 17.26 0.60
CA ARG A 120 5.74 18.09 -0.07
C ARG A 120 7.16 17.73 0.38
N ASP A 121 7.36 17.70 1.69
CA ASP A 121 8.67 17.62 2.34
C ASP A 121 9.18 16.18 2.44
N GLY A 122 8.30 15.17 2.51
CA GLY A 122 8.65 13.75 2.39
C GLY A 122 9.40 13.11 3.56
N LEU A 123 10.34 13.82 4.20
CA LEU A 123 11.15 13.38 5.34
C LEU A 123 11.24 14.48 6.40
N ALA A 124 11.29 14.09 7.67
CA ALA A 124 11.48 15.05 8.75
C ALA A 124 12.91 15.61 8.81
N SER A 125 13.05 16.78 9.42
CA SER A 125 14.32 17.51 9.56
C SER A 125 15.41 16.75 10.32
N ASP A 126 15.04 15.81 11.19
CA ASP A 126 15.94 14.91 11.93
C ASP A 126 16.23 13.59 11.18
N GLY A 127 15.79 13.47 9.93
CA GLY A 127 15.90 12.25 9.13
C GLY A 127 14.89 11.16 9.49
N GLY A 128 13.99 11.43 10.44
CA GLY A 128 12.89 10.53 10.79
C GLY A 128 11.76 10.55 9.77
N LEU A 129 10.86 9.58 9.86
CA LEU A 129 9.69 9.48 9.00
C LEU A 129 8.51 10.22 9.63
N TYR A 130 7.74 10.95 8.82
CA TYR A 130 6.47 11.50 9.30
C TYR A 130 5.42 10.40 9.52
N ILE A 131 4.67 10.54 10.60
CA ILE A 131 3.51 9.72 10.96
C ILE A 131 2.46 10.59 11.66
N LEU A 132 1.19 10.21 11.59
CA LEU A 132 0.15 10.83 12.42
C LEU A 132 0.49 10.62 13.90
N LYS A 133 0.32 11.66 14.71
CA LYS A 133 0.48 11.57 16.18
C LYS A 133 -0.41 10.50 16.80
N GLN A 134 -1.58 10.29 16.21
CA GLN A 134 -2.52 9.25 16.58
C GLN A 134 -3.18 8.72 15.31
N ILE A 135 -3.06 7.40 15.09
CA ILE A 135 -3.83 6.72 14.06
C ILE A 135 -5.29 6.65 14.55
N PRO A 136 -6.27 7.14 13.78
CA PRO A 136 -7.67 7.13 14.20
C PRO A 136 -8.21 5.70 14.25
N THR A 137 -9.15 5.45 15.16
CA THR A 137 -9.99 4.24 15.13
C THR A 137 -11.29 4.58 14.42
N MET A 138 -11.71 3.75 13.46
CA MET A 138 -13.01 3.85 12.82
C MET A 138 -14.07 3.21 13.72
N PRO A 139 -15.26 3.81 13.86
CA PRO A 139 -16.37 3.15 14.54
C PRO A 139 -16.81 1.86 13.82
N ASP A 140 -17.16 0.83 14.59
CA ASP A 140 -17.60 -0.46 14.06
C ASP A 140 -18.81 -0.32 13.11
N SER A 141 -19.73 0.62 13.39
CA SER A 141 -20.86 0.88 12.49
C SER A 141 -20.44 1.42 11.12
N GLN A 142 -19.35 2.18 11.05
CA GLN A 142 -18.82 2.71 9.79
C GLN A 142 -18.11 1.61 9.00
N ILE A 143 -17.37 0.72 9.67
CA ILE A 143 -16.77 -0.48 9.06
C ILE A 143 -17.87 -1.42 8.58
N TYR A 144 -18.94 -1.61 9.37
CA TYR A 144 -20.11 -2.41 9.01
C TYR A 144 -20.78 -1.88 7.74
N TYR A 145 -21.08 -0.57 7.70
CA TYR A 145 -21.66 0.07 6.53
C TYR A 145 -20.75 -0.09 5.30
N PHE A 146 -19.45 0.20 5.43
CA PHE A 146 -18.46 0.02 4.37
C PHE A 146 -18.53 -1.39 3.77
N CYS A 147 -18.61 -2.41 4.64
CA CYS A 147 -18.59 -3.81 4.21
C CYS A 147 -19.92 -4.29 3.62
N LYS A 148 -21.06 -3.84 4.15
CA LYS A 148 -22.39 -4.29 3.72
C LYS A 148 -22.92 -3.57 2.49
N GLN A 149 -22.41 -2.38 2.18
CA GLN A 149 -22.89 -1.63 1.02
C GLN A 149 -22.51 -2.33 -0.29
N ARG A 150 -23.49 -2.87 -1.04
CA ARG A 150 -23.25 -3.73 -2.22
C ARG A 150 -22.60 -2.99 -3.40
N ASN A 151 -23.10 -1.80 -3.72
CA ASN A 151 -22.69 -1.03 -4.90
C ASN A 151 -21.70 0.09 -4.56
N LEU A 152 -20.84 -0.11 -3.55
CA LEU A 152 -19.83 0.88 -3.16
C LEU A 152 -18.67 0.85 -4.18
N PRO A 153 -18.44 1.91 -4.98
CA PRO A 153 -17.29 1.95 -5.88
C PRO A 153 -15.98 2.07 -5.10
N TYR A 154 -14.87 1.60 -5.67
CA TYR A 154 -13.56 1.68 -5.00
C TYR A 154 -13.16 3.12 -4.64
N VAL A 155 -13.52 4.11 -5.49
CA VAL A 155 -13.26 5.53 -5.21
C VAL A 155 -13.95 6.03 -3.93
N GLU A 156 -15.18 5.58 -3.66
CA GLU A 156 -15.89 5.92 -2.42
C GLU A 156 -15.29 5.21 -1.22
N ALA A 157 -14.96 3.93 -1.39
CA ALA A 157 -14.25 3.18 -0.36
C ALA A 157 -12.91 3.84 0.00
N ALA A 158 -12.14 4.27 -1.00
CA ALA A 158 -10.89 4.99 -0.81
C ALA A 158 -11.11 6.31 -0.08
N ALA A 159 -12.12 7.10 -0.45
CA ALA A 159 -12.45 8.35 0.23
C ALA A 159 -12.79 8.13 1.72
N MET A 160 -13.65 7.15 2.02
CA MET A 160 -14.04 6.83 3.41
C MET A 160 -12.86 6.52 4.32
N ILE A 161 -11.85 5.80 3.80
CA ILE A 161 -10.66 5.43 4.58
C ILE A 161 -9.62 6.56 4.59
N LEU A 162 -9.35 7.19 3.45
CA LEU A 162 -8.32 8.21 3.31
C LEU A 162 -8.68 9.51 4.04
N GLU A 163 -9.96 9.88 4.10
CA GLU A 163 -10.43 11.03 4.90
C GLU A 163 -10.05 10.91 6.38
N GLN A 164 -9.87 9.69 6.90
CA GLN A 164 -9.42 9.48 8.28
C GLN A 164 -7.90 9.69 8.44
N LEU A 165 -7.13 9.44 7.39
CA LEU A 165 -5.66 9.37 7.43
C LEU A 165 -4.96 10.66 6.96
N VAL A 166 -5.75 11.68 6.62
CA VAL A 166 -5.32 13.04 6.30
C VAL A 166 -5.85 14.00 7.37
N ASP A 167 -5.33 15.23 7.39
CA ASP A 167 -5.82 16.29 8.28
C ASP A 167 -6.53 17.41 7.51
N ALA A 168 -6.95 18.46 8.23
CA ALA A 168 -7.71 19.57 7.67
C ALA A 168 -6.97 20.39 6.59
N SER A 169 -5.69 20.12 6.31
CA SER A 169 -4.98 20.75 5.18
C SER A 169 -5.50 20.29 3.82
N ILE A 170 -6.17 19.14 3.73
CA ILE A 170 -6.85 18.68 2.52
C ILE A 170 -8.31 18.32 2.86
N THR A 171 -9.25 19.11 2.33
CA THR A 171 -10.67 18.88 2.60
C THR A 171 -11.21 17.69 1.79
N PRO A 172 -12.31 17.04 2.22
CA PRO A 172 -12.99 16.01 1.42
C PRO A 172 -13.31 16.46 -0.01
N SER A 173 -13.75 17.72 -0.18
CA SER A 173 -14.06 18.30 -1.50
C SER A 173 -12.83 18.47 -2.41
N THR A 174 -11.64 18.59 -1.81
CA THR A 174 -10.36 18.62 -2.53
C THR A 174 -9.81 17.22 -2.78
N LEU A 175 -9.90 16.34 -1.77
CA LEU A 175 -9.38 14.98 -1.81
C LEU A 175 -10.12 14.11 -2.83
N TYR A 176 -11.45 14.16 -2.82
CA TYR A 176 -12.29 13.28 -3.62
C TYR A 176 -12.03 13.35 -5.13
N PRO A 177 -11.90 14.53 -5.77
CA PRO A 177 -11.48 14.62 -7.17
C PRO A 177 -10.12 14.00 -7.47
N LEU A 178 -9.17 14.04 -6.53
CA LEU A 178 -7.85 13.42 -6.73
C LEU A 178 -7.97 11.89 -6.73
N ILE A 179 -8.81 11.34 -5.85
CA ILE A 179 -9.12 9.91 -5.77
C ILE A 179 -9.82 9.45 -7.06
N LEU A 180 -10.87 10.16 -7.49
CA LEU A 180 -11.58 9.91 -8.74
C LEU A 180 -10.61 9.85 -9.92
N GLN A 181 -9.75 10.86 -10.02
CA GLN A 181 -8.75 10.88 -11.08
C GLN A 181 -7.84 9.68 -10.94
N ALA A 182 -7.23 9.42 -9.78
CA ALA A 182 -6.23 8.37 -9.55
C ALA A 182 -6.73 6.95 -9.91
N TYR A 183 -7.97 6.63 -9.56
CA TYR A 183 -8.58 5.31 -9.72
C TYR A 183 -9.58 5.23 -10.87
N ASP A 184 -9.47 6.13 -11.86
CA ASP A 184 -10.26 6.06 -13.10
C ASP A 184 -10.07 4.69 -13.80
N PRO A 185 -11.14 3.89 -13.99
CA PRO A 185 -11.05 2.55 -14.57
C PRO A 185 -10.29 2.47 -15.90
N SER A 186 -10.29 3.53 -16.71
CA SER A 186 -9.59 3.57 -18.01
C SER A 186 -8.07 3.41 -17.88
N ARG A 187 -7.51 3.55 -16.67
CA ARG A 187 -6.09 3.35 -16.37
C ARG A 187 -5.80 2.07 -15.60
N TRP A 188 -6.84 1.33 -15.22
CA TRP A 188 -6.78 0.11 -14.42
C TRP A 188 -7.25 -1.09 -15.23
N SER A 189 -6.75 -1.19 -16.47
CA SER A 189 -7.10 -2.26 -17.42
C SER A 189 -8.58 -2.37 -17.74
N ASP A 190 -9.29 -1.23 -17.73
CA ASP A 190 -10.74 -1.14 -17.95
C ASP A 190 -11.57 -2.02 -17.00
N LYS A 191 -11.01 -2.37 -15.83
CA LYS A 191 -11.72 -3.13 -14.79
C LYS A 191 -12.52 -2.19 -13.89
N ASP A 192 -13.79 -2.54 -13.67
CA ASP A 192 -14.63 -1.87 -12.66
C ASP A 192 -14.14 -2.14 -11.23
N ASP A 193 -13.79 -3.39 -10.93
CA ASP A 193 -13.08 -3.76 -9.70
C ASP A 193 -11.58 -3.80 -9.95
N ILE A 194 -10.90 -2.73 -9.51
CA ILE A 194 -9.45 -2.58 -9.69
C ILE A 194 -8.63 -3.42 -8.68
N CYS A 195 -9.27 -3.94 -7.63
CA CYS A 195 -8.66 -4.69 -6.53
C CYS A 195 -9.46 -5.97 -6.23
N PRO A 196 -9.63 -6.88 -7.22
CA PRO A 196 -10.46 -8.05 -7.01
C PRO A 196 -9.82 -9.03 -6.02
N LEU A 197 -10.67 -9.62 -5.18
CA LEU A 197 -10.32 -10.81 -4.40
C LEU A 197 -10.86 -12.05 -5.12
N THR A 198 -9.98 -13.00 -5.41
CA THR A 198 -10.35 -14.26 -6.06
C THR A 198 -9.84 -15.45 -5.26
N PRO A 199 -10.50 -16.61 -5.26
CA PRO A 199 -9.97 -17.82 -4.61
C PRO A 199 -8.59 -18.18 -5.17
N LEU A 200 -7.66 -18.63 -4.33
CA LEU A 200 -6.31 -19.03 -4.78
C LEU A 200 -6.38 -20.12 -5.86
N LEU A 201 -7.12 -21.20 -5.58
CA LEU A 201 -7.45 -22.26 -6.52
C LEU A 201 -8.93 -22.16 -6.87
N ILE A 202 -9.23 -22.07 -8.17
CA ILE A 202 -10.60 -22.20 -8.66
C ILE A 202 -10.84 -23.71 -8.79
N GLY A 203 -11.65 -24.28 -7.90
CA GLY A 203 -12.06 -25.68 -8.02
C GLY A 203 -12.58 -25.93 -9.45
N GLY A 204 -12.00 -26.93 -10.13
CA GLY A 204 -12.32 -27.23 -11.52
C GLY A 204 -13.83 -27.31 -11.72
N GLU A 205 -14.30 -26.82 -12.87
CA GLU A 205 -15.71 -26.85 -13.28
C GLU A 205 -16.37 -28.15 -12.83
N THR A 206 -17.19 -28.10 -11.78
CA THR A 206 -18.15 -29.16 -11.54
C THR A 206 -19.15 -29.02 -12.66
N THR A 207 -19.00 -29.82 -13.72
CA THR A 207 -20.02 -29.94 -14.75
C THR A 207 -21.34 -30.26 -14.02
N PRO A 208 -22.38 -29.41 -14.11
CA PRO A 208 -23.59 -29.64 -13.35
C PRO A 208 -24.21 -30.95 -13.81
N THR A 209 -24.14 -31.99 -12.98
CA THR A 209 -24.93 -33.19 -13.21
C THR A 209 -26.39 -32.77 -13.13
N ARG A 210 -27.10 -32.89 -14.26
CA ARG A 210 -28.54 -32.65 -14.39
C ARG A 210 -29.29 -33.56 -13.42
N GLU A 211 -29.50 -33.12 -12.19
CA GLU A 211 -30.57 -33.63 -11.35
C GLU A 211 -31.35 -32.47 -10.76
N SER A 212 -32.66 -32.57 -10.94
CA SER A 212 -33.72 -31.61 -10.68
C SER A 212 -33.87 -31.23 -9.21
N GLY A 213 -33.87 -29.94 -8.93
CA GLY A 213 -34.32 -29.39 -7.65
C GLY A 213 -34.12 -27.88 -7.62
N ALA A 214 -35.21 -27.12 -7.58
CA ALA A 214 -35.20 -25.67 -7.48
C ALA A 214 -34.77 -25.27 -6.06
N ASP A 215 -33.47 -25.03 -5.85
CA ASP A 215 -32.87 -24.23 -4.75
C ASP A 215 -31.33 -24.11 -4.94
N ALA A 216 -30.87 -23.80 -6.17
CA ALA A 216 -29.46 -23.56 -6.44
C ALA A 216 -29.09 -22.10 -6.11
N VAL A 217 -28.73 -21.85 -4.85
CA VAL A 217 -28.04 -20.62 -4.42
C VAL A 217 -26.53 -20.81 -4.63
N ASP A 218 -25.90 -19.84 -5.28
CA ASP A 218 -24.50 -19.77 -5.70
C ASP A 218 -23.46 -20.44 -4.76
N GLY A 219 -22.90 -21.56 -5.22
CA GLY A 219 -21.49 -21.59 -5.63
C GLY A 219 -20.37 -21.37 -4.61
N LEU A 220 -20.34 -22.11 -3.49
CA LEU A 220 -19.08 -22.44 -2.80
C LEU A 220 -18.96 -23.97 -2.64
N ILE A 221 -17.73 -24.46 -2.84
CA ILE A 221 -17.35 -25.87 -3.02
C ILE A 221 -17.78 -26.73 -1.81
N PRO A 222 -18.49 -27.87 -2.01
CA PRO A 222 -18.77 -28.83 -0.94
C PRO A 222 -17.47 -29.45 -0.42
N SER A 223 -17.39 -29.60 0.91
CA SER A 223 -16.28 -30.17 1.68
C SER A 223 -15.33 -31.03 0.86
N VAL A 224 -14.16 -30.48 0.55
CA VAL A 224 -13.05 -31.22 -0.03
C VAL A 224 -12.82 -32.47 0.84
N SER A 225 -12.81 -33.66 0.22
CA SER A 225 -12.49 -34.93 0.89
C SER A 225 -11.29 -34.75 1.82
N PHE A 226 -11.34 -35.34 3.02
CA PHE A 226 -10.30 -35.21 4.05
C PHE A 226 -8.87 -35.54 3.56
N ASN A 227 -8.77 -36.24 2.42
CA ASN A 227 -7.52 -36.67 1.77
C ASN A 227 -7.15 -35.91 0.48
N ALA A 228 -7.84 -34.82 0.10
CA ALA A 228 -7.45 -34.11 -1.12
C ALA A 228 -6.18 -33.26 -0.90
N PRO A 229 -5.23 -33.27 -1.86
CA PRO A 229 -3.96 -32.55 -1.74
C PRO A 229 -4.09 -31.01 -1.65
N GLU A 230 -5.25 -30.45 -1.99
CA GLU A 230 -5.49 -28.99 -2.05
C GLU A 230 -6.08 -28.39 -0.76
N ARG A 231 -6.26 -29.18 0.31
CA ARG A 231 -6.92 -28.72 1.55
C ARG A 231 -6.30 -27.45 2.13
N TRP A 232 -4.99 -27.27 2.00
CA TRP A 232 -4.28 -26.09 2.51
C TRP A 232 -4.78 -24.79 1.87
N ALA A 233 -5.27 -24.82 0.63
CA ALA A 233 -5.75 -23.66 -0.11
C ALA A 233 -7.20 -23.28 0.21
N ALA A 234 -7.92 -24.07 1.02
CA ALA A 234 -9.30 -23.76 1.40
C ALA A 234 -9.38 -22.43 2.17
N ASN A 235 -10.35 -21.58 1.81
CA ASN A 235 -10.51 -20.23 2.35
C ASN A 235 -9.26 -19.34 2.20
N MET A 236 -8.44 -19.59 1.17
CA MET A 236 -7.38 -18.66 0.76
C MET A 236 -7.82 -17.84 -0.46
N SER A 237 -7.65 -16.54 -0.36
CA SER A 237 -7.98 -15.57 -1.40
C SER A 237 -6.71 -14.86 -1.87
N VAL A 238 -6.64 -14.52 -3.14
CA VAL A 238 -5.62 -13.63 -3.70
C VAL A 238 -6.26 -12.27 -3.94
N MET A 239 -5.69 -11.24 -3.30
CA MET A 239 -5.98 -9.84 -3.57
C MET A 239 -5.08 -9.38 -4.72
N GLU A 240 -5.66 -9.19 -5.91
CA GLU A 240 -4.91 -8.83 -7.11
C GLU A 240 -4.64 -7.32 -7.14
N LEU A 241 -3.40 -6.92 -6.91
CA LEU A 241 -3.02 -5.49 -6.84
C LEU A 241 -2.31 -5.00 -8.11
N PHE A 242 -2.38 -5.73 -9.21
CA PHE A 242 -1.53 -5.50 -10.39
C PHE A 242 -2.29 -5.03 -11.63
N HIS A 243 -3.53 -4.53 -11.51
CA HIS A 243 -4.33 -4.10 -12.67
C HIS A 243 -4.08 -2.66 -13.13
N GLY A 244 -3.26 -1.92 -12.38
CA GLY A 244 -2.90 -0.53 -12.66
C GLY A 244 -1.96 -0.36 -13.86
N PRO A 245 -1.60 0.90 -14.19
CA PRO A 245 -0.88 1.24 -15.42
C PRO A 245 0.58 0.72 -15.48
N THR A 246 1.12 0.18 -14.38
CA THR A 246 2.47 -0.41 -14.36
C THR A 246 2.47 -1.89 -13.99
N ALA A 247 1.29 -2.49 -13.89
CA ALA A 247 1.05 -3.89 -13.57
C ALA A 247 1.61 -4.34 -12.19
N ALA A 248 1.57 -3.45 -11.19
CA ALA A 248 2.05 -3.74 -9.84
C ALA A 248 1.32 -2.91 -8.77
N PHE A 249 1.31 -3.39 -7.52
CA PHE A 249 0.59 -2.78 -6.39
C PHE A 249 0.98 -1.34 -6.08
N LYS A 250 2.17 -0.92 -6.51
CA LYS A 250 2.67 0.44 -6.27
C LYS A 250 1.86 1.49 -7.03
N ASP A 251 1.08 1.09 -8.03
CA ASP A 251 0.12 1.95 -8.72
C ASP A 251 -0.94 2.51 -7.76
N PHE A 252 -1.39 1.73 -6.76
CA PHE A 252 -2.41 2.20 -5.81
C PHE A 252 -1.96 3.45 -5.05
N ALA A 253 -0.68 3.51 -4.72
CA ALA A 253 -0.08 4.65 -4.04
C ALA A 253 0.32 5.76 -5.02
N LEU A 254 0.99 5.40 -6.11
CA LEU A 254 1.67 6.38 -6.96
C LEU A 254 0.80 6.96 -8.08
N GLN A 255 -0.42 6.47 -8.30
CA GLN A 255 -1.40 7.19 -9.12
C GLN A 255 -2.11 8.31 -8.34
N LEU A 256 -2.01 8.31 -7.02
CA LEU A 256 -2.66 9.28 -6.12
C LEU A 256 -1.65 10.26 -5.49
N PHE A 257 -0.48 9.77 -5.05
CA PHE A 257 0.56 10.60 -4.44
C PHE A 257 0.95 11.86 -5.26
N PRO A 258 1.19 11.78 -6.59
CA PRO A 258 1.52 12.96 -7.41
C PRO A 258 0.41 14.01 -7.43
N ARG A 259 -0.84 13.61 -7.20
CA ARG A 259 -2.00 14.52 -7.12
C ARG A 259 -2.07 15.23 -5.78
N TYR A 260 -1.76 14.52 -4.69
CA TYR A 260 -1.50 15.17 -3.39
C TYR A 260 -0.36 16.17 -3.52
N PHE A 261 0.73 15.78 -4.18
CA PHE A 261 1.89 16.61 -4.38
C PHE A 261 1.59 17.88 -5.19
N GLY A 262 0.82 17.78 -6.28
CA GLY A 262 0.36 18.94 -7.02
C GLY A 262 -0.47 19.89 -6.17
N THR A 263 -1.32 19.37 -5.28
CA THR A 263 -2.09 20.18 -4.33
C THR A 263 -1.17 20.85 -3.30
N ALA A 264 -0.18 20.13 -2.77
CA ALA A 264 0.75 20.62 -1.76
C ALA A 264 1.73 21.71 -2.27
N THR A 265 1.92 21.81 -3.58
CA THR A 265 2.89 22.71 -4.22
C THR A 265 2.25 23.86 -4.99
N VAL A 266 0.91 24.00 -4.98
CA VAL A 266 0.17 25.06 -5.70
C VAL A 266 0.65 26.48 -5.35
N THR A 267 1.01 26.74 -4.09
CA THR A 267 1.49 28.07 -3.66
C THR A 267 2.92 28.38 -4.10
N GLN A 268 3.64 27.36 -4.60
CA GLN A 268 5.01 27.41 -5.11
C GLN A 268 5.05 27.03 -6.60
N ALA A 269 3.99 27.34 -7.35
CA ALA A 269 3.86 26.94 -8.76
C ALA A 269 4.94 27.50 -9.70
N LYS A 270 5.75 28.46 -9.25
CA LYS A 270 6.92 28.97 -10.00
C LYS A 270 8.17 28.14 -9.77
N ASP A 271 8.19 27.33 -8.72
CA ASP A 271 9.34 26.54 -8.32
C ASP A 271 9.29 25.19 -9.03
N LYS A 272 10.46 24.68 -9.35
CA LYS A 272 10.64 23.40 -10.02
C LYS A 272 10.91 22.32 -8.97
N TYR A 273 10.32 21.15 -9.16
CA TYR A 273 10.52 20.02 -8.26
C TYR A 273 11.19 18.85 -8.98
N ILE A 274 12.23 18.28 -8.37
CA ILE A 274 12.81 17.01 -8.76
C ILE A 274 12.38 15.95 -7.76
N ILE A 275 11.62 14.98 -8.25
CA ILE A 275 11.15 13.84 -7.50
C ILE A 275 12.17 12.73 -7.59
N LEU A 276 12.85 12.46 -6.48
CA LEU A 276 13.81 11.37 -6.35
C LEU A 276 13.09 10.07 -5.98
N ALA A 277 13.45 8.98 -6.67
CA ALA A 277 12.96 7.64 -6.36
C ALA A 277 14.07 6.59 -6.46
N ALA A 278 14.34 5.89 -5.37
CA ALA A 278 15.08 4.63 -5.42
C ALA A 278 14.13 3.45 -5.67
N THR A 279 14.51 2.49 -6.51
CA THR A 279 13.63 1.36 -6.84
C THR A 279 14.37 0.04 -6.99
N SER A 280 13.72 -1.05 -6.59
CA SER A 280 14.05 -2.43 -6.96
C SER A 280 13.18 -2.93 -8.14
N GLY A 281 12.71 -1.99 -8.97
CA GLY A 281 11.85 -2.23 -10.12
C GLY A 281 10.59 -1.37 -10.09
N ASP A 282 9.50 -1.84 -9.48
CA ASP A 282 8.17 -1.24 -9.64
C ASP A 282 8.02 0.20 -9.14
N THR A 283 8.78 0.64 -8.11
CA THR A 283 8.61 2.00 -7.54
C THR A 283 8.93 3.07 -8.59
N GLY A 284 9.98 2.85 -9.36
CA GLY A 284 10.46 3.78 -10.39
C GLY A 284 9.41 3.98 -11.47
N VAL A 285 8.96 2.90 -12.11
CA VAL A 285 7.94 2.98 -13.17
C VAL A 285 6.63 3.57 -12.65
N ALA A 286 6.17 3.17 -11.46
CA ALA A 286 4.93 3.71 -10.89
C ALA A 286 5.03 5.20 -10.57
N ALA A 287 6.21 5.69 -10.13
CA ALA A 287 6.43 7.10 -9.85
C ALA A 287 6.46 7.90 -11.15
N ILE A 288 7.20 7.43 -12.16
CA ILE A 288 7.25 8.07 -13.48
C ILE A 288 5.85 8.16 -14.09
N SER A 289 5.16 7.03 -14.20
CA SER A 289 3.79 6.96 -14.74
C SER A 289 2.84 7.88 -13.97
N GLY A 290 2.89 7.85 -12.64
CA GLY A 290 2.05 8.67 -11.78
C GLY A 290 2.24 10.18 -11.99
N PHE A 291 3.48 10.67 -12.01
CA PHE A 291 3.77 12.09 -12.18
C PHE A 291 3.46 12.59 -13.59
N ILE A 292 3.74 11.80 -14.63
CA ILE A 292 3.33 12.11 -16.01
C ILE A 292 1.80 12.19 -16.09
N ASN A 293 1.08 11.21 -15.54
CA ASN A 293 -0.39 11.17 -15.59
C ASN A 293 -1.07 12.22 -14.71
N ALA A 294 -0.36 12.79 -13.73
CA ALA A 294 -0.85 13.92 -12.95
C ALA A 294 -0.71 15.26 -13.68
N GLY A 295 0.09 15.31 -14.76
CA GLY A 295 0.24 16.50 -15.61
C GLY A 295 1.04 17.65 -14.97
N GLY A 296 1.78 17.39 -13.89
CA GLY A 296 2.60 18.40 -13.21
C GLY A 296 3.92 18.70 -13.92
N HIS A 297 4.56 19.82 -13.54
CA HIS A 297 5.87 20.24 -14.05
C HIS A 297 7.07 19.59 -13.34
N SER A 298 6.82 18.63 -12.45
CA SER A 298 7.87 17.96 -11.71
C SER A 298 8.71 17.07 -12.64
N GLN A 299 10.02 17.14 -12.45
CA GLN A 299 10.97 16.18 -12.99
C GLN A 299 11.01 14.93 -12.11
N VAL A 300 11.24 13.76 -12.70
CA VAL A 300 11.40 12.50 -11.96
C VAL A 300 12.77 11.90 -12.25
N MET A 301 13.57 11.70 -11.21
CA MET A 301 14.87 11.03 -11.28
C MET A 301 14.82 9.72 -10.51
N VAL A 302 15.02 8.61 -11.22
CA VAL A 302 14.95 7.25 -10.67
C VAL A 302 16.34 6.62 -10.62
N LEU A 303 16.71 6.12 -9.46
CA LEU A 303 17.90 5.27 -9.25
C LEU A 303 17.46 3.81 -9.08
N TYR A 304 18.07 2.91 -9.85
CA TYR A 304 17.81 1.47 -9.74
C TYR A 304 19.11 0.67 -9.82
N PRO A 305 19.21 -0.49 -9.15
CA PRO A 305 20.38 -1.35 -9.25
C PRO A 305 20.50 -1.91 -10.66
N MET A 306 21.68 -1.77 -11.27
CA MET A 306 21.96 -2.18 -12.65
C MET A 306 21.59 -3.65 -12.91
N HIS A 307 21.81 -4.52 -11.92
CA HIS A 307 21.53 -5.95 -11.99
C HIS A 307 20.43 -6.42 -11.03
N GLY A 308 19.60 -5.50 -10.50
CA GLY A 308 18.58 -5.82 -9.49
C GLY A 308 17.15 -5.43 -9.91
N VAL A 309 16.90 -5.33 -11.21
CA VAL A 309 15.57 -5.11 -11.79
C VAL A 309 15.35 -6.07 -12.95
N SER A 310 14.10 -6.49 -13.18
CA SER A 310 13.79 -7.32 -14.35
C SER A 310 13.95 -6.54 -15.66
N PRO A 311 14.22 -7.22 -16.79
CA PRO A 311 14.25 -6.59 -18.11
C PRO A 311 12.96 -5.84 -18.45
N VAL A 312 11.80 -6.34 -18.01
CA VAL A 312 10.51 -5.68 -18.23
C VAL A 312 10.41 -4.39 -17.43
N GLN A 313 10.80 -4.39 -16.15
CA GLN A 313 10.81 -3.18 -15.32
C GLN A 313 11.79 -2.13 -15.85
N GLN A 314 12.98 -2.54 -16.28
CA GLN A 314 13.93 -1.66 -16.95
C GLN A 314 13.34 -1.07 -18.23
N THR A 315 12.73 -1.90 -19.07
CA THR A 315 12.13 -1.45 -20.33
C THR A 315 10.99 -0.46 -20.09
N GLN A 316 10.16 -0.69 -19.06
CA GLN A 316 9.13 0.26 -18.66
C GLN A 316 9.76 1.62 -18.27
N MET A 317 10.79 1.63 -17.44
CA MET A 317 11.49 2.87 -17.04
C MET A 317 12.05 3.62 -18.26
N LEU A 318 12.73 2.92 -19.17
CA LEU A 318 13.30 3.50 -20.39
C LEU A 318 12.25 4.01 -21.38
N SER A 319 11.05 3.43 -21.40
CA SER A 319 9.95 3.87 -22.27
C SER A 319 9.41 5.27 -21.95
N PHE A 320 9.72 5.81 -20.77
CA PHE A 320 9.35 7.17 -20.35
C PHE A 320 10.53 8.13 -20.30
N ASP A 321 11.75 7.63 -20.44
CA ASP A 321 12.96 8.41 -20.24
C ASP A 321 13.22 9.36 -21.42
N ASP A 322 12.85 10.63 -21.27
CA ASP A 322 13.01 11.66 -22.29
C ASP A 322 14.33 12.45 -22.14
N GLY A 323 14.94 12.43 -20.95
CA GLY A 323 16.14 13.19 -20.59
C GLY A 323 15.87 14.59 -20.03
N THR A 324 14.62 15.05 -20.05
CA THR A 324 14.18 16.41 -19.70
C THR A 324 13.17 16.43 -18.57
N GLN A 325 12.12 15.61 -18.62
CA GLN A 325 11.15 15.42 -17.53
C GLN A 325 11.48 14.16 -16.72
N VAL A 326 12.00 13.12 -17.35
CA VAL A 326 12.32 11.84 -16.72
C VAL A 326 13.75 11.46 -17.02
N ARG A 327 14.50 11.10 -15.97
CA ARG A 327 15.78 10.40 -16.09
C ARG A 327 15.83 9.19 -15.19
N THR A 328 16.29 8.08 -15.74
CA THR A 328 16.49 6.83 -15.03
C THR A 328 17.96 6.45 -15.11
N TYR A 329 18.53 6.01 -13.98
CA TYR A 329 19.94 5.69 -13.84
C TYR A 329 20.12 4.29 -13.26
N ALA A 330 20.75 3.42 -14.03
CA ALA A 330 21.30 2.16 -13.57
C ALA A 330 22.54 2.42 -12.73
N VAL A 331 22.48 2.13 -11.44
CA VAL A 331 23.59 2.27 -10.50
C VAL A 331 24.28 0.93 -10.36
N ASP A 332 25.61 0.89 -10.49
CA ASP A 332 26.43 -0.32 -10.27
C ASP A 332 26.53 -0.70 -8.78
N SER A 333 25.37 -0.98 -8.17
CA SER A 333 25.19 -1.34 -6.77
C SER A 333 23.84 -2.01 -6.55
N ASN A 334 23.39 -2.10 -5.30
CA ASN A 334 22.10 -2.68 -4.91
C ASN A 334 21.04 -1.61 -4.56
N PHE A 335 19.82 -2.08 -4.26
CA PHE A 335 18.70 -1.21 -3.87
C PHE A 335 19.00 -0.39 -2.60
N ASP A 336 19.63 -0.99 -1.60
CA ASP A 336 19.91 -0.32 -0.31
C ASP A 336 20.89 0.85 -0.50
N PHE A 337 21.88 0.71 -1.40
CA PHE A 337 22.72 1.83 -1.83
C PHE A 337 21.87 2.93 -2.47
N CYS A 338 21.05 2.61 -3.47
CA CYS A 338 20.21 3.60 -4.16
C CYS A 338 19.28 4.34 -3.18
N GLN A 339 18.64 3.62 -2.26
CA GLN A 339 17.76 4.20 -1.25
C GLN A 339 18.52 5.11 -0.29
N ARG A 340 19.69 4.67 0.19
CA ARG A 340 20.57 5.48 1.04
C ARG A 340 21.00 6.75 0.31
N THR A 341 21.42 6.66 -0.95
CA THR A 341 21.79 7.84 -1.75
C THR A 341 20.65 8.82 -1.88
N VAL A 342 19.42 8.37 -2.14
CA VAL A 342 18.24 9.27 -2.17
C VAL A 342 18.08 9.99 -0.83
N LYS A 343 18.20 9.28 0.30
CA LYS A 343 18.12 9.90 1.64
C LYS A 343 19.26 10.90 1.88
N GLU A 344 20.49 10.56 1.51
CA GLU A 344 21.66 11.42 1.67
C GLU A 344 21.53 12.72 0.85
N LEU A 345 21.08 12.63 -0.41
CA LEU A 345 20.80 13.79 -1.25
C LEU A 345 19.67 14.65 -0.66
N PHE A 346 18.64 14.00 -0.10
CA PHE A 346 17.51 14.68 0.52
C PHE A 346 17.92 15.48 1.76
N SER A 347 18.79 14.91 2.60
CA SER A 347 19.26 15.52 3.84
C SER A 347 20.46 16.47 3.64
N ASN A 348 20.98 16.61 2.41
CA ASN A 348 22.11 17.49 2.11
C ASN A 348 21.67 18.97 2.09
N ALA A 349 21.87 19.65 3.22
CA ALA A 349 21.52 21.06 3.37
C ALA A 349 22.22 21.98 2.35
N ALA A 350 23.50 21.74 2.06
CA ALA A 350 24.25 22.57 1.11
C ALA A 350 23.71 22.42 -0.32
N LEU A 351 23.42 21.19 -0.74
CA LEU A 351 22.79 20.92 -2.03
C LEU A 351 21.41 21.57 -2.13
N ARG A 352 20.58 21.44 -1.09
CA ARG A 352 19.24 22.05 -1.04
C ARG A 352 19.31 23.56 -1.15
N ASP A 353 20.20 24.20 -0.38
CA ASP A 353 20.33 25.65 -0.37
C ASP A 353 20.84 26.17 -1.72
N GLU A 354 21.73 25.43 -2.39
CA GLU A 354 22.20 25.74 -3.74
C GLU A 354 21.08 25.61 -4.79
N LEU A 355 20.32 24.51 -4.78
CA LEU A 355 19.22 24.28 -5.72
C LEU A 355 18.09 25.30 -5.51
N ALA A 356 17.83 25.73 -4.27
CA ALA A 356 16.80 26.72 -3.95
C ALA A 356 17.10 28.12 -4.52
N VAL A 357 18.35 28.42 -4.86
CA VAL A 357 18.75 29.70 -5.49
C VAL A 357 19.16 29.54 -6.95
N ALA A 358 18.85 28.39 -7.57
CA ALA A 358 19.16 28.14 -8.97
C ALA A 358 18.38 29.07 -9.92
N GLU A 359 19.05 29.50 -10.99
CA GLU A 359 18.46 30.27 -12.09
C GLU A 359 18.15 29.33 -13.28
N PRO A 360 17.06 29.53 -14.03
CA PRO A 360 16.10 30.65 -13.94
C PRO A 360 14.99 30.44 -12.90
N THR A 361 14.91 29.27 -12.27
CA THR A 361 13.86 28.90 -11.32
C THR A 361 14.43 28.10 -10.16
N ALA A 362 14.02 28.41 -8.94
CA ALA A 362 14.36 27.64 -7.75
C ALA A 362 13.97 26.17 -7.93
N VAL A 363 14.87 25.27 -7.49
CA VAL A 363 14.69 23.82 -7.57
C VAL A 363 14.60 23.23 -6.17
N HIS A 364 13.57 22.43 -5.93
CA HIS A 364 13.38 21.69 -4.69
C HIS A 364 13.40 20.19 -4.94
N LEU A 365 13.91 19.44 -3.97
CA LEU A 365 13.86 17.99 -3.99
C LEU A 365 12.61 17.52 -3.24
N SER A 366 11.93 16.51 -3.78
CA SER A 366 10.93 15.71 -3.05
C SER A 366 11.17 14.23 -3.32
N SER A 367 10.49 13.33 -2.60
CA SER A 367 10.64 11.89 -2.77
C SER A 367 9.32 11.17 -3.04
N ALA A 368 9.34 10.28 -4.03
CA ALA A 368 8.26 9.33 -4.31
C ALA A 368 8.51 7.93 -3.70
N ASN A 369 9.41 7.82 -2.72
CA ASN A 369 9.64 6.58 -1.99
C ASN A 369 8.61 6.36 -0.88
N SER A 370 8.57 5.14 -0.32
CA SER A 370 7.61 4.73 0.73
C SER A 370 7.92 5.35 2.09
N ILE A 371 8.86 6.29 2.13
CA ILE A 371 9.12 7.18 3.25
C ILE A 371 8.10 8.31 3.32
N ASN A 372 7.39 8.63 2.23
CA ASN A 372 6.36 9.67 2.23
C ASN A 372 5.02 9.12 2.74
N TRP A 373 4.39 9.81 3.70
CA TRP A 373 3.11 9.39 4.28
C TRP A 373 2.00 9.29 3.24
N GLY A 374 1.92 10.26 2.32
CA GLY A 374 0.92 10.26 1.23
C GLY A 374 1.05 9.08 0.26
N ARG A 375 2.21 8.41 0.23
CA ARG A 375 2.42 7.16 -0.52
C ARG A 375 2.06 5.91 0.29
N LEU A 376 2.11 5.97 1.62
CA LEU A 376 1.79 4.83 2.48
C LEU A 376 0.28 4.60 2.58
N ILE A 377 -0.49 5.66 2.85
CA ILE A 377 -1.91 5.55 3.21
C ILE A 377 -2.86 5.03 2.12
N PRO A 378 -2.64 5.21 0.80
CA PRO A 378 -3.51 4.61 -0.21
C PRO A 378 -3.52 3.07 -0.17
N GLN A 379 -2.46 2.47 0.38
CA GLN A 379 -2.37 1.02 0.54
C GLN A 379 -3.27 0.49 1.68
N VAL A 380 -3.69 1.33 2.63
CA VAL A 380 -4.59 0.91 3.72
C VAL A 380 -5.96 0.49 3.18
N VAL A 381 -6.42 1.17 2.12
CA VAL A 381 -7.75 0.99 1.52
C VAL A 381 -8.02 -0.45 1.08
N TYR A 382 -7.06 -1.09 0.41
CA TYR A 382 -7.31 -2.43 -0.12
C TYR A 382 -7.41 -3.52 0.96
N TYR A 383 -6.92 -3.28 2.18
CA TYR A 383 -7.14 -4.21 3.30
C TYR A 383 -8.60 -4.18 3.77
N PHE A 384 -9.18 -2.98 3.89
CA PHE A 384 -10.62 -2.83 4.12
C PHE A 384 -11.42 -3.44 2.97
N TRP A 385 -11.00 -3.20 1.73
CA TRP A 385 -11.62 -3.80 0.53
C TRP A 385 -11.61 -5.33 0.55
N ALA A 386 -10.47 -5.93 0.95
CA ALA A 386 -10.33 -7.37 1.09
C ALA A 386 -11.24 -7.95 2.19
N TYR A 387 -11.30 -7.30 3.36
CA TYR A 387 -12.22 -7.71 4.43
C TYR A 387 -13.68 -7.62 4.00
N ARG A 388 -14.06 -6.54 3.31
CA ARG A 388 -15.40 -6.35 2.73
C ARG A 388 -15.79 -7.51 1.84
N HIS A 389 -14.89 -8.04 1.00
CA HIS A 389 -15.19 -9.19 0.16
C HIS A 389 -15.67 -10.40 0.97
N HIS A 390 -15.02 -10.70 2.10
CA HIS A 390 -15.43 -11.80 2.98
C HIS A 390 -16.74 -11.51 3.74
N VAL A 391 -17.05 -10.24 4.04
CA VAL A 391 -18.37 -9.87 4.60
C VAL A 391 -19.50 -10.05 3.60
N GLN A 392 -19.21 -9.93 2.31
CA GLN A 392 -20.17 -10.10 1.21
C GLN A 392 -20.29 -11.55 0.76
N HIS A 393 -19.21 -12.31 0.83
CA HIS A 393 -19.13 -13.72 0.48
C HIS A 393 -18.55 -14.52 1.66
N PRO A 394 -19.27 -14.59 2.80
CA PRO A 394 -18.75 -15.20 4.01
C PRO A 394 -18.59 -16.72 3.82
N PRO A 395 -17.44 -17.30 4.20
CA PRO A 395 -17.34 -18.73 4.42
C PRO A 395 -18.38 -19.20 5.46
N ALA A 396 -18.73 -20.48 5.43
CA ALA A 396 -19.71 -21.03 6.38
C ALA A 396 -19.33 -20.68 7.83
N GLY A 397 -20.29 -20.20 8.62
CA GLY A 397 -20.08 -19.82 10.03
C GLY A 397 -19.32 -18.52 10.28
N TRP A 398 -18.63 -17.94 9.29
CA TRP A 398 -17.92 -16.66 9.42
C TRP A 398 -18.91 -15.49 9.34
N VAL A 399 -18.83 -14.55 10.28
CA VAL A 399 -19.69 -13.37 10.36
C VAL A 399 -18.88 -12.08 10.42
N PHE A 400 -19.54 -10.94 10.18
CA PHE A 400 -18.90 -9.64 10.39
C PHE A 400 -18.38 -9.52 11.84
N GLY A 401 -17.15 -9.03 11.99
CA GLY A 401 -16.43 -8.99 13.26
C GLY A 401 -15.42 -10.13 13.40
N ASP A 402 -15.64 -11.27 12.73
CA ASP A 402 -14.65 -12.33 12.68
C ASP A 402 -13.42 -11.85 11.89
N PRO A 403 -12.21 -12.26 12.29
CA PRO A 403 -11.00 -11.75 11.67
C PRO A 403 -10.68 -12.45 10.35
N ILE A 404 -9.76 -11.85 9.61
CA ILE A 404 -8.98 -12.48 8.54
C ILE A 404 -7.50 -12.53 8.93
N ASP A 405 -6.72 -13.38 8.24
CA ASP A 405 -5.26 -13.28 8.22
C ASP A 405 -4.81 -12.72 6.88
N VAL A 406 -3.64 -12.09 6.85
CA VAL A 406 -3.08 -11.54 5.62
C VAL A 406 -1.60 -11.88 5.48
N VAL A 407 -1.23 -12.43 4.31
CA VAL A 407 0.15 -12.75 3.95
C VAL A 407 0.63 -11.79 2.88
N VAL A 408 1.80 -11.17 3.11
CA VAL A 408 2.34 -10.13 2.23
C VAL A 408 3.79 -10.46 1.87
N PRO A 409 4.16 -10.49 0.58
CA PRO A 409 5.55 -10.55 0.17
C PRO A 409 6.22 -9.22 0.51
N CYS A 410 7.23 -9.28 1.38
CA CYS A 410 7.71 -8.11 2.11
C CYS A 410 9.13 -7.72 1.72
N GLY A 411 9.26 -6.47 1.24
CA GLY A 411 10.54 -5.79 1.05
C GLY A 411 10.65 -4.57 1.99
N ASN A 412 10.26 -3.38 1.51
CA ASN A 412 10.34 -2.13 2.29
C ASN A 412 9.37 -2.02 3.49
N PHE A 413 8.64 -3.08 3.82
CA PHE A 413 7.64 -3.16 4.89
C PHE A 413 6.42 -2.21 4.79
N GLY A 414 6.32 -1.41 3.72
CA GLY A 414 5.23 -0.43 3.58
C GLY A 414 3.85 -1.07 3.37
N ASN A 415 3.75 -2.11 2.53
CA ASN A 415 2.49 -2.79 2.25
C ASN A 415 1.89 -3.39 3.53
N ILE A 416 2.65 -4.27 4.21
CA ILE A 416 2.19 -4.91 5.44
C ILE A 416 1.96 -3.91 6.59
N LEU A 417 2.75 -2.83 6.67
CA LEU A 417 2.50 -1.74 7.63
C LEU A 417 1.13 -1.09 7.38
N SER A 418 0.71 -0.91 6.13
CA SER A 418 -0.64 -0.41 5.83
C SER A 418 -1.73 -1.37 6.29
N GLY A 419 -1.47 -2.69 6.27
CA GLY A 419 -2.36 -3.69 6.88
C GLY A 419 -2.43 -3.57 8.40
N TYR A 420 -1.30 -3.26 9.05
CA TYR A 420 -1.27 -2.98 10.48
C TYR A 420 -1.96 -1.67 10.87
N ILE A 421 -1.82 -0.63 10.05
CA ILE A 421 -2.59 0.61 10.20
C ILE A 421 -4.08 0.31 10.07
N ALA A 422 -4.51 -0.49 9.08
CA ALA A 422 -5.90 -0.91 8.96
C ALA A 422 -6.40 -1.63 10.22
N LYS A 423 -5.58 -2.53 10.79
CA LYS A 423 -5.87 -3.19 12.07
C LYS A 423 -6.04 -2.20 13.22
N ILE A 424 -5.11 -1.25 13.39
CA ILE A 424 -5.21 -0.19 14.43
C ILE A 424 -6.47 0.66 14.23
N MET A 425 -6.87 0.89 12.97
CA MET A 425 -8.11 1.57 12.62
C MET A 425 -9.38 0.77 12.96
N GLY A 426 -9.26 -0.48 13.43
CA GLY A 426 -10.39 -1.31 13.85
C GLY A 426 -10.72 -2.46 12.89
N LEU A 427 -9.97 -2.64 11.78
CA LEU A 427 -10.20 -3.76 10.88
C LEU A 427 -9.90 -5.10 11.58
N PRO A 428 -10.83 -6.08 11.58
CA PRO A 428 -10.59 -7.38 12.20
C PRO A 428 -9.54 -8.20 11.43
N VAL A 429 -8.28 -8.02 11.81
CA VAL A 429 -7.14 -8.79 11.30
C VAL A 429 -6.50 -9.53 12.46
N ARG A 430 -6.41 -10.86 12.39
CA ARG A 430 -5.80 -11.68 13.45
C ARG A 430 -4.28 -11.72 13.29
N LYS A 431 -3.77 -12.27 12.17
CA LYS A 431 -2.33 -12.31 11.88
C LYS A 431 -1.96 -11.57 10.59
N LEU A 432 -0.86 -10.83 10.68
CA LEU A 432 -0.10 -10.29 9.55
C LEU A 432 1.16 -11.12 9.36
N VAL A 433 1.26 -11.81 8.22
CA VAL A 433 2.35 -12.76 7.93
C VAL A 433 3.31 -12.13 6.94
N VAL A 434 4.56 -11.94 7.38
CA VAL A 434 5.67 -11.50 6.54
C VAL A 434 6.16 -12.69 5.71
N ALA A 435 6.09 -12.58 4.39
CA ALA A 435 6.70 -13.55 3.48
C ALA A 435 8.00 -12.97 2.90
N SER A 436 9.14 -13.55 3.29
CA SER A 436 10.46 -13.19 2.77
C SER A 436 10.92 -14.20 1.73
N ASN A 437 11.68 -13.75 0.73
CA ASN A 437 12.52 -14.65 -0.05
C ASN A 437 13.83 -14.92 0.73
N GLN A 438 14.92 -15.25 0.03
CA GLN A 438 16.23 -15.47 0.63
C GLN A 438 16.80 -14.24 1.36
N ASN A 439 16.34 -13.02 1.06
CA ASN A 439 16.68 -11.82 1.81
C ASN A 439 15.82 -11.71 3.08
N ASP A 440 16.03 -12.64 4.01
CA ASP A 440 15.11 -12.99 5.11
C ASP A 440 15.33 -12.19 6.42
N VAL A 441 15.87 -10.97 6.37
CA VAL A 441 16.10 -10.14 7.57
C VAL A 441 14.81 -9.84 8.33
N LEU A 442 13.69 -9.66 7.62
CA LEU A 442 12.39 -9.41 8.21
C LEU A 442 11.80 -10.67 8.87
N TYR A 443 12.11 -11.85 8.34
CA TYR A 443 11.76 -13.11 8.96
C TYR A 443 12.44 -13.24 10.34
N ASP A 444 13.76 -13.05 10.40
CA ASP A 444 14.50 -13.10 11.66
C ASP A 444 14.03 -12.03 12.64
N PHE A 445 13.79 -10.80 12.16
CA PHE A 445 13.26 -9.71 12.96
C PHE A 445 11.95 -10.08 13.65
N VAL A 446 10.97 -10.59 12.91
CA VAL A 446 9.67 -10.98 13.47
C VAL A 446 9.80 -12.18 14.42
N LYS A 447 10.62 -13.19 14.07
CA LYS A 447 10.77 -14.39 14.89
C LYS A 447 11.55 -14.16 16.19
N THR A 448 12.53 -13.26 16.19
CA THR A 448 13.47 -13.10 17.31
C THR A 448 13.32 -11.79 18.06
N GLY A 449 12.81 -10.74 17.42
CA GLY A 449 12.87 -9.36 17.89
C GLY A 449 14.19 -8.66 17.57
N THR A 450 15.10 -9.28 16.83
CA THR A 450 16.41 -8.74 16.46
C THR A 450 16.47 -8.47 14.96
N TYR A 451 16.75 -7.23 14.58
CA TYR A 451 17.00 -6.86 13.18
C TYR A 451 18.52 -6.82 12.98
N ASP A 452 19.11 -7.83 12.32
CA ASP A 452 20.57 -7.96 12.16
C ASP A 452 20.99 -8.03 10.68
N MET A 453 21.77 -7.04 10.25
CA MET A 453 22.31 -6.92 8.88
C MET A 453 23.82 -7.22 8.79
N ARG A 454 24.52 -7.43 9.90
CA ARG A 454 26.00 -7.41 9.94
C ARG A 454 26.66 -8.45 9.05
N ASN A 455 26.03 -9.61 8.91
CA ASN A 455 26.55 -10.75 8.15
C ASN A 455 25.67 -11.09 6.93
N ARG A 456 24.92 -10.11 6.41
CA ARG A 456 24.01 -10.30 5.29
C ARG A 456 24.58 -9.64 4.03
N THR A 457 24.63 -10.40 2.95
CA THR A 457 24.84 -9.88 1.60
C THR A 457 23.53 -10.00 0.86
N LEU A 458 23.10 -8.93 0.19
CA LEU A 458 21.86 -8.94 -0.59
C LEU A 458 22.01 -9.93 -1.74
N ALA A 459 21.11 -10.91 -1.79
CA ALA A 459 21.01 -11.86 -2.89
C ALA A 459 20.05 -11.30 -3.95
N VAL A 460 20.43 -11.38 -5.22
CA VAL A 460 19.51 -11.09 -6.33
C VAL A 460 18.67 -12.34 -6.58
N THR A 461 17.35 -12.19 -6.60
CA THR A 461 16.40 -13.30 -6.71
C THR A 461 15.37 -13.07 -7.80
N SER A 462 14.64 -14.12 -8.15
CA SER A 462 13.48 -14.07 -9.07
C SER A 462 12.38 -13.08 -8.65
N SER A 463 12.36 -12.67 -7.39
CA SER A 463 11.43 -11.69 -6.82
C SER A 463 12.16 -10.38 -6.44
N PRO A 464 12.72 -9.63 -7.41
CA PRO A 464 13.67 -8.54 -7.13
C PRO A 464 13.05 -7.38 -6.35
N SER A 465 11.73 -7.18 -6.43
CA SER A 465 11.08 -6.08 -5.74
C SER A 465 10.99 -6.25 -4.22
N ILE A 466 11.36 -7.42 -3.69
CA ILE A 466 11.52 -7.69 -2.26
C ILE A 466 12.97 -8.02 -1.84
N ASP A 467 13.95 -7.90 -2.75
CA ASP A 467 15.38 -8.00 -2.42
C ASP A 467 15.86 -6.76 -1.66
N ILE A 468 15.60 -6.74 -0.35
CA ILE A 468 15.83 -5.57 0.51
C ILE A 468 16.35 -6.05 1.87
N LEU A 469 17.50 -5.52 2.32
CA LEU A 469 17.99 -5.80 3.67
C LEU A 469 17.64 -4.70 4.67
N LYS A 470 17.41 -3.47 4.21
CA LYS A 470 17.01 -2.35 5.09
C LYS A 470 15.61 -1.84 4.76
N ALA A 471 14.61 -2.37 5.44
CA ALA A 471 13.22 -2.02 5.20
C ALA A 471 12.86 -0.67 5.85
N SER A 472 12.72 0.37 5.01
CA SER A 472 12.48 1.75 5.49
C SER A 472 11.26 1.94 6.40
N ASN A 473 10.15 1.21 6.21
CA ASN A 473 8.95 1.40 7.04
C ASN A 473 8.97 0.66 8.39
N VAL A 474 10.04 -0.11 8.68
CA VAL A 474 10.23 -0.65 10.04
C VAL A 474 10.31 0.48 11.05
N GLU A 475 10.85 1.64 10.70
CA GLU A 475 10.90 2.80 11.60
C GLU A 475 9.51 3.27 12.08
N ARG A 476 8.53 3.38 11.18
CA ARG A 476 7.14 3.67 11.55
C ARG A 476 6.51 2.54 12.35
N PHE A 477 6.83 1.30 11.99
CA PHE A 477 6.33 0.14 12.71
C PHE A 477 6.80 0.15 14.16
N LEU A 478 8.08 0.46 14.41
CA LEU A 478 8.64 0.61 15.76
C LEU A 478 7.91 1.69 16.55
N TYR A 479 7.62 2.85 15.93
CA TYR A 479 6.85 3.93 16.56
C TYR A 479 5.44 3.48 16.99
N LEU A 480 4.73 2.77 16.10
CA LEU A 480 3.39 2.27 16.41
C LEU A 480 3.42 1.17 17.49
N LEU A 481 4.36 0.23 17.41
CA LEU A 481 4.52 -0.85 18.39
C LEU A 481 4.91 -0.34 19.78
N SER A 482 5.66 0.77 19.85
CA SER A 482 6.10 1.36 21.11
C SER A 482 5.12 2.39 21.68
N ASN A 483 3.92 2.52 21.11
CA ASN A 483 2.93 3.55 21.47
C ASN A 483 3.48 4.99 21.39
N GLY A 484 4.27 5.27 20.36
CA GLY A 484 4.78 6.61 20.05
C GLY A 484 6.07 7.00 20.76
N ASP A 485 6.86 6.05 21.27
CA ASP A 485 8.15 6.32 21.90
C ASP A 485 9.22 6.69 20.85
N THR A 486 9.34 7.98 20.57
CA THR A 486 10.31 8.52 19.60
C THR A 486 11.77 8.33 20.04
N ARG A 487 12.05 8.29 21.34
CA ARG A 487 13.42 8.10 21.86
C ARG A 487 13.87 6.67 21.66
N LEU A 488 12.97 5.71 21.87
CA LEU A 488 13.23 4.32 21.55
C LEU A 488 13.52 4.15 20.06
N VAL A 489 12.67 4.72 19.20
CA VAL A 489 12.84 4.62 17.74
C VAL A 489 14.17 5.24 17.30
N GLU A 490 14.47 6.46 17.74
CA GLU A 490 15.75 7.12 17.45
C GLU A 490 16.94 6.23 17.85
N ARG A 491 16.92 5.68 19.07
CA ARG A 491 17.98 4.79 19.56
C ARG A 491 18.13 3.53 18.69
N LEU A 492 17.03 2.82 18.40
CA LEU A 492 17.07 1.58 17.61
C LEU A 492 17.53 1.84 16.17
N MET A 493 17.10 2.94 15.55
CA MET A 493 17.54 3.31 14.21
C MET A 493 19.02 3.72 14.21
N ASN A 494 19.49 4.44 15.23
CA ASN A 494 20.91 4.74 15.39
C ASN A 494 21.76 3.48 15.61
N GLU A 495 21.27 2.51 16.41
CA GLU A 495 21.93 1.20 16.57
C GLU A 495 22.01 0.45 15.24
N LEU A 496 20.95 0.47 14.43
CA LEU A 496 20.96 -0.13 13.09
C LEU A 496 21.97 0.55 12.16
N ASP A 497 22.01 1.88 12.17
CA ASP A 497 22.86 2.67 11.29
C ASP A 497 24.35 2.54 11.65
N THR A 498 24.67 2.43 12.94
CA THR A 498 26.05 2.39 13.45
C THR A 498 26.59 0.97 13.60
N ASN A 499 25.79 0.04 14.11
CA ASN A 499 26.22 -1.32 14.44
C ASN A 499 25.70 -2.36 13.45
N GLY A 500 24.79 -1.99 12.55
CA GLY A 500 24.11 -2.93 11.64
C GLY A 500 23.10 -3.84 12.33
N VAL A 501 22.77 -3.60 13.61
CA VAL A 501 21.87 -4.46 14.39
C VAL A 501 21.18 -3.69 15.53
N PHE A 502 19.93 -4.05 15.82
CA PHE A 502 19.27 -3.71 17.09
C PHE A 502 18.42 -4.89 17.58
N THR A 503 18.06 -4.88 18.87
CA THR A 503 17.11 -5.83 19.46
C THR A 503 16.00 -5.10 20.20
N LEU A 504 14.76 -5.52 19.98
CA LEU A 504 13.59 -4.96 20.64
C LEU A 504 13.59 -5.25 22.14
N PRO A 505 13.13 -4.30 22.97
CA PRO A 505 12.74 -4.60 24.35
C PRO A 505 11.65 -5.69 24.37
N ASP A 506 11.64 -6.53 25.41
CA ASP A 506 10.73 -7.68 25.50
C ASP A 506 9.25 -7.32 25.32
N GLY A 507 8.79 -6.21 25.92
CA GLY A 507 7.41 -5.74 25.77
C GLY A 507 7.03 -5.37 24.33
N VAL A 508 7.96 -4.73 23.60
CA VAL A 508 7.76 -4.34 22.19
C VAL A 508 7.81 -5.58 21.29
N ARG A 509 8.71 -6.52 21.57
CA ARG A 509 8.76 -7.82 20.89
C ARG A 509 7.46 -8.61 21.09
N ALA A 510 6.95 -8.67 22.31
CA ALA A 510 5.69 -9.36 22.61
C ALA A 510 4.50 -8.72 21.88
N ALA A 511 4.43 -7.39 21.84
CA ALA A 511 3.42 -6.66 21.07
C ALA A 511 3.50 -6.98 19.56
N MET A 512 4.70 -7.03 18.99
CA MET A 512 4.90 -7.43 17.60
C MET A 512 4.40 -8.88 17.35
N GLN A 513 4.81 -9.83 18.18
CA GLN A 513 4.50 -11.25 17.98
C GLN A 513 3.02 -11.61 18.28
N ALA A 514 2.30 -10.74 18.98
CA ALA A 514 0.85 -10.85 19.14
C ALA A 514 0.13 -10.78 17.79
N ASP A 515 0.59 -9.91 16.89
CA ASP A 515 -0.07 -9.65 15.61
C ASP A 515 0.69 -10.21 14.39
N PHE A 516 2.00 -10.38 14.51
CA PHE A 516 2.85 -10.77 13.39
C PHE A 516 3.45 -12.17 13.54
N THR A 517 3.59 -12.84 12.40
CA THR A 517 4.49 -13.98 12.23
C THR A 517 5.18 -13.86 10.87
N ALA A 518 6.08 -14.78 10.55
CA ALA A 518 6.84 -14.73 9.32
C ALA A 518 7.16 -16.13 8.80
N GLY A 519 7.34 -16.22 7.49
CA GLY A 519 7.93 -17.35 6.79
C GLY A 519 8.95 -16.87 5.77
N ARG A 520 9.78 -17.80 5.29
CA ARG A 520 10.79 -17.55 4.26
C ARG A 520 10.68 -18.61 3.18
N CYS A 521 11.01 -18.24 1.94
CA CYS A 521 10.90 -19.07 0.76
C CYS A 521 12.24 -19.08 0.01
N SER A 522 12.72 -20.27 -0.36
CA SER A 522 13.89 -20.40 -1.23
C SER A 522 13.52 -20.19 -2.71
N GLU A 523 14.51 -19.99 -3.58
CA GLU A 523 14.25 -19.90 -5.04
C GLU A 523 13.67 -21.21 -5.61
N GLU A 524 14.04 -22.36 -5.04
CA GLU A 524 13.49 -23.67 -5.42
C GLU A 524 12.03 -23.78 -5.01
N ASP A 525 11.69 -23.42 -3.76
CA ASP A 525 10.33 -23.40 -3.25
C ASP A 525 9.44 -22.42 -4.03
N CYS A 526 9.97 -21.25 -4.37
CA CYS A 526 9.29 -20.25 -5.18
C CYS A 526 8.92 -20.83 -6.55
N ALA A 527 9.88 -21.43 -7.25
CA ALA A 527 9.66 -22.05 -8.55
C ALA A 527 8.66 -23.20 -8.49
N ALA A 528 8.79 -24.07 -7.49
CA ALA A 528 7.88 -25.18 -7.25
C ALA A 528 6.45 -24.68 -6.97
N THR A 529 6.31 -23.57 -6.25
CA THR A 529 5.01 -22.94 -5.94
C THR A 529 4.34 -22.35 -7.18
N ILE A 530 5.10 -21.68 -8.07
CA ILE A 530 4.56 -21.20 -9.35
C ILE A 530 3.99 -22.36 -10.15
N LYS A 531 4.76 -23.45 -10.28
CA LYS A 531 4.35 -24.63 -11.05
C LYS A 531 3.14 -25.33 -10.41
N SER A 532 3.19 -25.60 -9.11
CA SER A 532 2.14 -26.34 -8.42
C SER A 532 0.80 -25.60 -8.47
N VAL A 533 0.78 -24.29 -8.21
CA VAL A 533 -0.46 -23.49 -8.28
C VAL A 533 -1.00 -23.42 -9.71
N PHE A 534 -0.13 -23.33 -10.72
CA PHE A 534 -0.55 -23.37 -12.12
C PHE A 534 -1.20 -24.71 -12.48
N GLU A 535 -0.62 -25.83 -12.06
CA GLU A 535 -1.15 -27.18 -12.30
C GLU A 535 -2.46 -27.42 -11.54
N LEU A 536 -2.49 -27.13 -10.23
CA LEU A 536 -3.68 -27.29 -9.37
C LEU A 536 -4.86 -26.42 -9.84
N SER A 537 -4.57 -25.21 -10.33
CA SER A 537 -5.60 -24.31 -10.89
C SER A 537 -6.02 -24.64 -12.32
N SER A 538 -5.53 -25.76 -12.90
CA SER A 538 -5.77 -26.14 -14.30
C SER A 538 -5.45 -25.02 -15.29
N GLY A 539 -4.32 -24.35 -15.03
CA GLY A 539 -3.76 -23.25 -15.80
C GLY A 539 -4.50 -21.91 -15.68
N SER A 540 -5.48 -21.78 -14.78
CA SER A 540 -6.25 -20.55 -14.60
C SER A 540 -5.49 -19.48 -13.80
N ARG A 541 -4.59 -19.88 -12.89
CA ARG A 541 -3.76 -18.96 -12.11
C ARG A 541 -2.28 -19.13 -12.43
N LEU A 542 -1.64 -18.06 -12.89
CA LEU A 542 -0.20 -17.99 -13.08
C LEU A 542 0.37 -16.90 -12.17
N LEU A 543 1.22 -17.30 -11.22
CA LEU A 543 1.79 -16.41 -10.22
C LEU A 543 3.04 -15.71 -10.75
N ASP A 544 3.26 -14.48 -10.29
CA ASP A 544 4.59 -13.89 -10.31
C ASP A 544 5.43 -14.41 -9.12
N PRO A 545 6.77 -14.33 -9.18
CA PRO A 545 7.62 -14.84 -8.10
C PRO A 545 7.34 -14.24 -6.71
N HIS A 546 6.92 -12.98 -6.60
CA HIS A 546 6.62 -12.36 -5.31
C HIS A 546 5.35 -12.97 -4.70
N THR A 547 4.30 -13.14 -5.51
CA THR A 547 3.08 -13.82 -5.05
C THR A 547 3.37 -15.28 -4.73
N ALA A 548 4.24 -15.96 -5.46
CA ALA A 548 4.65 -17.33 -5.16
C ALA A 548 5.35 -17.46 -3.79
N VAL A 549 6.26 -16.54 -3.44
CA VAL A 549 6.84 -16.46 -2.09
C VAL A 549 5.75 -16.32 -1.02
N ALA A 550 4.75 -15.47 -1.26
CA ALA A 550 3.64 -15.29 -0.33
C ALA A 550 2.74 -16.53 -0.23
N VAL A 551 2.45 -17.21 -1.34
CA VAL A 551 1.65 -18.44 -1.36
C VAL A 551 2.36 -19.58 -0.65
N PHE A 552 3.67 -19.74 -0.85
CA PHE A 552 4.46 -20.73 -0.13
C PHE A 552 4.37 -20.51 1.39
N VAL A 553 4.59 -19.28 1.84
CA VAL A 553 4.49 -18.93 3.27
C VAL A 553 3.07 -19.08 3.80
N ALA A 554 2.05 -18.75 3.00
CA ALA A 554 0.65 -18.95 3.35
C ALA A 554 0.32 -20.43 3.56
N GLN A 555 0.82 -21.31 2.68
CA GLN A 555 0.67 -22.75 2.79
C GLN A 555 1.30 -23.25 4.10
N GLN A 556 2.57 -22.91 4.35
CA GLN A 556 3.26 -23.34 5.57
C GLN A 556 2.55 -22.85 6.84
N PHE A 557 2.15 -21.57 6.87
CA PHE A 557 1.39 -21.01 7.97
C PHE A 557 0.08 -21.77 8.20
N ARG A 558 -0.70 -22.03 7.14
CA ARG A 558 -1.97 -22.75 7.27
C ARG A 558 -1.78 -24.22 7.69
N GLU A 559 -0.76 -24.89 7.19
CA GLU A 559 -0.43 -26.26 7.58
C GLU A 559 -0.07 -26.35 9.07
N GLU A 560 0.76 -25.44 9.57
CA GLU A 560 1.09 -25.34 11.01
C GLU A 560 -0.18 -25.15 11.86
N GLU A 561 -1.10 -24.27 11.43
CA GLU A 561 -2.35 -24.06 12.14
C GLU A 561 -3.24 -25.31 12.16
N LEU A 562 -3.37 -25.99 11.02
CA LEU A 562 -4.17 -27.20 10.92
C LEU A 562 -3.59 -28.35 11.75
N LEU A 563 -2.26 -28.46 11.85
CA LEU A 563 -1.58 -29.46 12.69
C LEU A 563 -1.69 -29.17 14.19
N SER A 564 -1.78 -27.90 14.57
CA SER A 564 -1.93 -27.49 15.98
C SER A 564 -3.31 -27.78 16.58
N ARG A 565 -4.27 -28.24 15.77
CA ARG A 565 -5.64 -28.55 16.21
C ARG A 565 -5.72 -29.86 16.97
N ASP A 566 -6.44 -29.84 18.09
CA ASP A 566 -6.81 -31.05 18.83
C ASP A 566 -7.97 -31.77 18.13
N LEU A 567 -7.65 -32.78 17.32
CA LEU A 567 -8.65 -33.60 16.63
C LEU A 567 -9.42 -34.55 17.56
N THR A 568 -9.05 -34.64 18.85
CA THR A 568 -9.66 -35.60 19.79
C THR A 568 -10.95 -35.08 20.45
N ASN A 569 -11.25 -33.79 20.32
CA ASN A 569 -12.42 -33.16 20.94
C ASN A 569 -13.19 -32.28 19.94
N PRO A 570 -13.81 -32.87 18.90
CA PRO A 570 -14.45 -32.10 17.86
C PRO A 570 -15.68 -31.36 18.39
N THR A 571 -15.73 -30.04 18.19
CA THR A 571 -16.90 -29.22 18.53
C THR A 571 -17.86 -29.13 17.34
N SER A 572 -19.11 -28.71 17.57
CA SER A 572 -20.10 -28.54 16.50
C SER A 572 -19.72 -27.49 15.43
N SER A 573 -18.60 -26.75 15.61
CA SER A 573 -18.02 -25.82 14.62
C SER A 573 -16.84 -26.39 13.82
N ASP A 574 -16.51 -27.69 13.95
CA ASP A 574 -15.40 -28.34 13.21
C ASP A 574 -15.64 -28.54 11.71
N THR A 575 -16.51 -27.75 11.08
CA THR A 575 -16.74 -27.72 9.63
C THR A 575 -15.58 -27.14 8.81
N GLY A 576 -14.34 -27.13 9.35
CA GLY A 576 -13.17 -26.52 8.72
C GLY A 576 -13.05 -25.00 8.89
N THR A 577 -13.92 -24.43 9.74
CA THR A 577 -14.20 -22.98 9.83
C THR A 577 -13.47 -22.26 10.97
N ASP A 578 -12.74 -22.97 11.84
CA ASP A 578 -12.06 -22.36 12.99
C ASP A 578 -10.78 -21.55 12.65
N VAL A 579 -10.28 -21.60 11.41
CA VAL A 579 -9.19 -20.72 10.97
C VAL A 579 -9.74 -19.56 10.15
N PRO A 580 -9.31 -18.32 10.43
CA PRO A 580 -9.71 -17.17 9.65
C PRO A 580 -9.45 -17.36 8.14
N PRO A 581 -10.28 -16.77 7.26
CA PRO A 581 -9.96 -16.63 5.86
C PRO A 581 -8.60 -15.95 5.71
N LEU A 582 -7.78 -16.42 4.77
CA LEU A 582 -6.43 -15.93 4.58
C LEU A 582 -6.34 -15.21 3.23
N VAL A 583 -5.95 -13.94 3.28
CA VAL A 583 -5.76 -13.10 2.09
C VAL A 583 -4.28 -13.02 1.74
N ILE A 584 -3.94 -13.28 0.48
CA ILE A 584 -2.58 -13.21 -0.05
C ILE A 584 -2.49 -11.98 -0.94
N ALA A 585 -1.60 -11.05 -0.62
CA ALA A 585 -1.37 -9.87 -1.45
C ALA A 585 -0.59 -10.26 -2.72
N SER A 586 -1.26 -10.27 -3.87
CA SER A 586 -0.59 -10.47 -5.16
C SER A 586 -0.12 -9.13 -5.72
N THR A 587 1.19 -8.96 -5.72
CA THR A 587 1.81 -7.62 -5.82
C THR A 587 2.24 -7.22 -7.22
N ALA A 588 2.34 -8.17 -8.15
CA ALA A 588 2.69 -7.90 -9.54
C ALA A 588 2.08 -8.93 -10.48
N HIS A 589 1.93 -8.54 -11.74
CA HIS A 589 1.50 -9.46 -12.80
C HIS A 589 2.68 -10.35 -13.24
N TRP A 590 2.44 -11.65 -13.49
CA TRP A 590 3.49 -12.63 -13.89
C TRP A 590 4.34 -12.15 -15.07
N ALA A 591 3.71 -11.43 -16.01
CA ALA A 591 4.37 -10.94 -17.21
C ALA A 591 5.45 -9.87 -16.95
N LYS A 592 5.59 -9.36 -15.73
CA LYS A 592 6.78 -8.56 -15.35
C LYS A 592 8.03 -9.41 -15.15
N PHE A 593 7.88 -10.72 -14.94
CA PHE A 593 8.97 -11.65 -14.65
C PHE A 593 8.89 -12.91 -15.53
N PRO A 594 8.85 -12.77 -16.87
CA PRO A 594 8.54 -13.90 -17.75
C PRO A 594 9.60 -15.00 -17.75
N ALA A 595 10.89 -14.68 -17.60
CA ALA A 595 11.95 -15.69 -17.53
C ALA A 595 11.78 -16.61 -16.30
N PRO A 596 11.76 -16.09 -15.05
CA PRO A 596 11.52 -16.93 -13.88
C PRO A 596 10.24 -17.76 -13.97
N VAL A 597 9.16 -17.16 -14.50
CA VAL A 597 7.87 -17.83 -14.67
C VAL A 597 7.96 -18.99 -15.66
N LEU A 598 8.53 -18.78 -16.85
CA LEU A 598 8.65 -19.83 -17.86
C LEU A 598 9.53 -20.98 -17.38
N HIS A 599 10.69 -20.68 -16.77
CA HIS A 599 11.58 -21.72 -16.24
C HIS A 599 10.92 -22.52 -15.12
N SER A 600 10.14 -21.85 -14.25
CA SER A 600 9.35 -22.53 -13.21
C SER A 600 8.31 -23.48 -13.81
N LEU A 601 7.56 -23.05 -14.83
CA LEU A 601 6.61 -23.91 -15.54
C LEU A 601 7.28 -25.15 -16.17
N ARG A 602 8.53 -25.02 -16.62
CA ARG A 602 9.33 -26.13 -17.16
C ARG A 602 9.96 -27.02 -16.09
N GLY A 603 9.91 -26.62 -14.82
CA GLY A 603 10.58 -27.31 -13.71
C GLY A 603 12.10 -27.11 -13.69
N GLU A 604 12.59 -26.02 -14.28
CA GLU A 604 14.02 -25.67 -14.40
C GLU A 604 14.50 -24.76 -13.25
N GLY A 605 13.65 -24.52 -12.25
CA GLY A 605 13.86 -23.52 -11.20
C GLY A 605 13.50 -22.10 -11.64
N ALA A 606 13.54 -21.14 -10.71
CA ALA A 606 13.29 -19.73 -11.00
C ALA A 606 14.60 -19.07 -11.45
N GLN A 607 14.88 -19.08 -12.76
CA GLN A 607 16.09 -18.48 -13.32
C GLN A 607 15.84 -17.02 -13.70
N LEU A 608 16.78 -16.14 -13.36
CA LEU A 608 16.72 -14.70 -13.62
C LEU A 608 16.79 -14.32 -15.12
N GLY A 609 17.33 -15.21 -15.96
CA GLY A 609 17.77 -14.89 -17.32
C GLY A 609 19.14 -14.20 -17.31
N GLU A 610 19.84 -14.21 -18.45
CA GLU A 610 21.08 -13.44 -18.61
C GLU A 610 20.75 -12.00 -19.04
N PRO A 611 21.49 -10.98 -18.58
CA PRO A 611 21.29 -9.62 -19.04
C PRO A 611 21.51 -9.53 -20.56
N ALA A 612 20.49 -9.06 -21.29
CA ALA A 612 20.59 -8.88 -22.72
C ALA A 612 21.63 -7.79 -23.07
N PRO A 613 22.36 -7.91 -24.19
CA PRO A 613 23.46 -7.01 -24.56
C PRO A 613 23.02 -5.60 -24.98
N SER A 614 21.72 -5.41 -25.23
CA SER A 614 21.11 -4.13 -25.58
C SER A 614 19.63 -4.14 -25.20
N VAL A 615 19.02 -2.95 -25.12
CA VAL A 615 17.58 -2.81 -24.88
C VAL A 615 16.76 -3.49 -25.98
N ALA A 616 17.21 -3.41 -27.24
CA ALA A 616 16.53 -4.08 -28.36
C ALA A 616 16.54 -5.61 -28.20
N ALA A 617 17.67 -6.19 -27.76
CA ALA A 617 17.77 -7.61 -27.47
C ALA A 617 16.89 -8.01 -26.28
N ALA A 618 16.86 -7.19 -25.22
CA ALA A 618 15.99 -7.42 -24.05
C ALA A 618 14.51 -7.49 -24.45
N ILE A 619 14.04 -6.56 -25.30
CA ILE A 619 12.66 -6.54 -25.79
C ILE A 619 12.34 -7.79 -26.62
N GLN A 620 13.26 -8.21 -27.50
CA GLN A 620 13.08 -9.41 -28.33
C GLN A 620 12.99 -10.66 -27.46
N GLU A 621 13.86 -10.78 -26.46
CA GLU A 621 13.87 -11.88 -25.49
C GLU A 621 12.56 -11.93 -24.70
N VAL A 622 12.12 -10.80 -24.13
CA VAL A 622 10.83 -10.72 -23.40
C VAL A 622 9.66 -11.17 -24.28
N ARG A 623 9.61 -10.73 -25.55
CA ARG A 623 8.55 -11.16 -26.48
C ARG A 623 8.62 -12.65 -26.80
N ALA A 624 9.83 -13.22 -26.94
CA ALA A 624 10.00 -14.65 -27.13
C ALA A 624 9.52 -15.44 -25.90
N LEU A 625 9.85 -14.98 -24.69
CA LEU A 625 9.38 -15.57 -23.44
C LEU A 625 7.85 -15.50 -23.33
N TYR A 626 7.22 -14.37 -23.67
CA TYR A 626 5.76 -14.26 -23.71
C TYR A 626 5.12 -15.24 -24.70
N ALA A 627 5.72 -15.43 -25.88
CA ALA A 627 5.22 -16.38 -26.87
C ALA A 627 5.30 -17.83 -26.35
N GLU A 628 6.39 -18.20 -25.68
CA GLU A 628 6.55 -19.53 -25.07
C GLU A 628 5.59 -19.75 -23.90
N ILE A 629 5.41 -18.75 -23.02
CA ILE A 629 4.42 -18.82 -21.93
C ILE A 629 3.02 -18.93 -22.50
N LYS A 630 2.68 -18.21 -23.58
CA LYS A 630 1.36 -18.31 -24.20
C LYS A 630 1.06 -19.71 -24.76
N LYS A 631 2.09 -20.45 -25.20
CA LYS A 631 1.96 -21.87 -25.60
C LYS A 631 1.71 -22.77 -24.39
N ALA A 632 2.44 -22.57 -23.29
CA ALA A 632 2.30 -23.37 -22.06
C ALA A 632 1.03 -23.03 -21.26
N ALA A 633 0.57 -21.78 -21.33
CA ALA A 633 -0.51 -21.21 -20.53
C ALA A 633 -1.48 -20.40 -21.42
N PRO A 634 -2.24 -21.06 -22.32
CA PRO A 634 -3.07 -20.39 -23.32
C PRO A 634 -4.18 -19.50 -22.72
N LYS A 635 -4.62 -19.78 -21.49
CA LYS A 635 -5.60 -18.96 -20.75
C LYS A 635 -5.04 -17.61 -20.29
N GLN A 636 -3.72 -17.50 -20.15
CA GLN A 636 -3.07 -16.30 -19.62
C GLN A 636 -2.92 -15.22 -20.70
N GLN A 637 -3.02 -13.96 -20.29
CA GLN A 637 -2.82 -12.81 -21.16
C GLN A 637 -1.76 -11.91 -20.55
N VAL A 638 -0.96 -11.26 -21.41
CA VAL A 638 -0.02 -10.24 -20.96
C VAL A 638 -0.82 -8.98 -20.63
N HIS A 639 -0.48 -8.35 -19.51
CA HIS A 639 -1.10 -7.10 -19.10
C HIS A 639 -0.92 -6.02 -20.19
N PRO A 640 -1.97 -5.33 -20.66
CA PRO A 640 -1.89 -4.42 -21.81
C PRO A 640 -0.82 -3.33 -21.68
N ALA A 641 -0.68 -2.76 -20.48
CA ALA A 641 0.36 -1.75 -20.20
C ALA A 641 1.79 -2.26 -20.41
N LEU A 642 2.05 -3.55 -20.20
CA LEU A 642 3.38 -4.14 -20.41
C LEU A 642 3.67 -4.30 -21.91
N SER A 643 2.71 -4.79 -22.68
CA SER A 643 2.83 -4.83 -24.15
C SER A 643 3.08 -3.44 -24.74
N HIS A 644 2.32 -2.44 -24.28
CA HIS A 644 2.51 -1.05 -24.71
C HIS A 644 3.90 -0.51 -24.36
N ALA A 645 4.40 -0.79 -23.16
CA ALA A 645 5.74 -0.36 -22.74
C ALA A 645 6.86 -0.96 -23.61
N LEU A 646 6.76 -2.24 -23.98
CA LEU A 646 7.70 -2.87 -24.92
C LEU A 646 7.66 -2.20 -26.30
N ASP A 647 6.47 -1.87 -26.81
CA ASP A 647 6.30 -1.20 -28.10
C ASP A 647 6.87 0.22 -28.09
N MET A 648 6.67 0.97 -27.00
CA MET A 648 7.23 2.32 -26.83
C MET A 648 8.75 2.30 -26.70
N ALA A 649 9.29 1.42 -25.86
CA ALA A 649 10.73 1.30 -25.70
C ALA A 649 11.44 0.90 -27.00
N GLN A 650 10.82 0.00 -27.78
CA GLN A 650 11.37 -0.37 -29.09
C GLN A 650 11.44 0.81 -30.06
N LYS A 651 10.45 1.72 -30.03
CA LYS A 651 10.44 2.93 -30.86
C LYS A 651 11.49 3.95 -30.43
N MET A 652 11.73 4.08 -29.13
CA MET A 652 12.69 5.04 -28.59
C MET A 652 14.14 4.58 -28.74
N ALA A 653 14.41 3.28 -28.64
CA ALA A 653 15.73 2.66 -28.83
C ALA A 653 16.87 3.34 -28.03
N LYS A 654 16.58 3.82 -26.81
CA LYS A 654 17.56 4.46 -25.93
C LYS A 654 18.23 3.42 -25.05
N GLU A 655 19.56 3.50 -24.93
CA GLU A 655 20.32 2.74 -23.94
C GLU A 655 20.16 3.35 -22.54
N ALA A 656 20.31 2.51 -21.51
CA ALA A 656 20.21 2.95 -20.12
C ALA A 656 21.37 3.90 -19.74
N ARG A 657 21.06 4.98 -19.01
CA ARG A 657 22.11 5.77 -18.36
C ARG A 657 22.68 4.95 -17.21
N ALA A 658 23.99 4.81 -17.16
CA ALA A 658 24.69 4.12 -16.09
C ALA A 658 25.50 5.12 -15.26
N VAL A 659 25.56 4.90 -13.95
CA VAL A 659 26.40 5.67 -13.02
C VAL A 659 27.05 4.71 -12.02
N GLY A 660 28.29 4.99 -11.63
CA GLY A 660 28.97 4.20 -10.62
C GLY A 660 28.30 4.32 -9.24
N ALA A 661 28.66 3.42 -8.32
CA ALA A 661 28.25 3.48 -6.92
C ALA A 661 28.93 4.61 -6.13
N ASP A 662 28.76 5.85 -6.58
CA ASP A 662 29.32 7.06 -5.98
C ASP A 662 28.24 8.14 -5.84
N VAL A 663 28.04 8.59 -4.61
CA VAL A 663 27.06 9.63 -4.26
C VAL A 663 27.41 10.95 -4.94
N ALA A 664 28.71 11.28 -5.06
CA ALA A 664 29.13 12.53 -5.70
C ALA A 664 28.85 12.52 -7.21
N ALA A 665 29.06 11.38 -7.88
CA ALA A 665 28.67 11.22 -9.28
C ALA A 665 27.16 11.35 -9.49
N ILE A 666 26.35 10.75 -8.61
CA ILE A 666 24.89 10.86 -8.68
C ILE A 666 24.42 12.30 -8.37
N GLU A 667 25.05 12.98 -7.42
CA GLU A 667 24.80 14.39 -7.13
C GLU A 667 25.09 15.27 -8.36
N LYS A 668 26.19 15.00 -9.07
CA LYS A 668 26.51 15.70 -10.33
C LYS A 668 25.42 15.49 -11.39
N GLU A 669 24.94 14.26 -11.56
CA GLU A 669 23.83 13.96 -12.49
C GLU A 669 22.54 14.70 -12.11
N LEU A 670 22.23 14.78 -10.81
CA LEU A 670 21.10 15.55 -10.29
C LEU A 670 21.24 17.05 -10.61
N ARG A 671 22.44 17.62 -10.44
CA ARG A 671 22.73 19.02 -10.79
C ARG A 671 22.53 19.27 -12.28
N ASP A 672 23.00 18.37 -13.12
CA ASP A 672 22.82 18.51 -14.57
C ASP A 672 21.37 18.31 -15.01
N PHE A 673 20.59 17.49 -14.29
CA PHE A 673 19.16 17.36 -14.53
C PHE A 673 18.34 18.57 -14.10
N SER A 674 18.75 19.22 -12.99
CA SER A 674 18.09 20.42 -12.47
C SER A 674 18.08 21.59 -13.46
N LYS A 675 19.12 21.66 -14.31
CA LYS A 675 19.31 22.70 -15.34
C LYS A 675 18.44 22.50 -16.60
N CYS A 676 17.78 21.35 -16.75
CA CYS A 676 16.99 21.03 -17.96
C CYS A 676 15.66 21.76 -18.05
#